data_AF-A0A519X5T6-F1
#
_entry.id   AF-A0A519X5T6-F1
#
_cell.length_a   1.000
_cell.length_b   1.000
_cell.length_c   1.000
_cell.angle_alpha   90.00
_cell.angle_beta   90.00
_cell.angle_gamma   90.00
#
_symmetry.space_group_name_H-M   'P 1'
#
loop_
_entity.id
_entity.type
_entity.pdbx_description
1 polymer ?
#
loop_
_entity_poly.entity_id
_entity_poly.type
_entity_poly.pdbx_seq_one_letter_code
_entity_poly.pdbx_strand_id
1 'polypeptide(L)'
;NAYFIRSEGLIGSTDDIENIVVRSNQNGIPVLIRDVAEVRIGAATRYGAMTRNEDGEVVGAVVMMLKGANSSKVIANVKSKMEQISKTLPEGVVIEPFLDRTKLVNSSISTVTRNLAEGALIVIFVLVLLLGNLRAGLIVASVIPLAMLFAVCLMNLFGVSGNLMSLGAIDFGLIVDGAVIIVEASLHHLGLRKNKNRLTQQEMDLEIYESASKIRNSAAFGEIIILIVYLPILALVGIEGKMFRPMAQTVAFAILGAFLLSLTYVPMMSALFLNKQINTKPNISNRIMSWFQSAYTPMLNFALRARVLVVGTAVALFIICLFIFNNLGAEFIPTLEEGDFAVETRVLTGSSLSQTIEASTRAAKVLRANFPEVKEVIGKIGSSEIPTDPMPVEACDLMIILKDKGEWTSASTREELAEKMQSKLEQYIPGVTFGFQQPIQMRFNELMTGARQDVVIKVYGEDFGKLAGYAAKIGAIAQKIKGAEDIYVEQVSGLPQVIVKFHRDKIAQFGLNIEDVNTALRSGFAGEVAGLVFEGEKRFEMVVRLKKENRQSLEDVKNLFVTGANGAQVPLEQLADIDYREGPNQIQRDDAKRRITVGFNTRGRDVESIVKEIQQKINDDVKFDPGYYPTYGGTFENLQAANERLAIAVPLALLLILLLLYLTFNSLKHALLIFTAIPLSAIGGVLALWIRGMPFSISAGIGFIALFGVAVLNGIVLISEFNRLKKEGMKDISEIIRLGTSVRLRPVIMTALVASLGFLPMALSSGSGAEVQRPLATVVIGGLLSATLLTLLVLPVLYIWLEKLQKLKIIPVTLVVLLLCVFGRYDAQAQTNKLSISQAVQIAMENNPAVAGGKLNVKLQEQVKRTAFEMPKTDVSILYGQYNSVVRNDNNISISQSMPFPTLFAANGALGTANVKASQLMVASTQNELIYQVKLVYINLQYFYSKAKLLSAQDSIYQGFLKSAALKYKTGEGTLLEKVAAETQLQDVQNLRRQNDADFSIYSNQLGNLIGMGQSAEIADQFLNESPTLSSLLDSTAVQANPRLAYLRQLIVVADKKRKVETAKALPDLTLGYFNQTLTGFQNVNGNEIYYGNNKRFQGVQLGLSIPLFFGAYSARAKAASIGKSIAENELLVQERGFDSQYRQAIQEYLKAKDRYDYFLNSAVTNATLILKNSRLAYQNGEIGYTEHLLNLKQANAIKENHLLAMLELNQSINKMDFLLGFPKTL
;
A
#
# COMPACT_ATOMS: atom_id res chain seq x y z
N ASN A 1 69.21 17.82 -11.75
CA ASN A 1 68.14 18.15 -10.78
C ASN A 1 67.01 18.83 -11.51
N ALA A 2 65.79 18.29 -11.42
CA ALA A 2 64.59 18.97 -11.87
C ALA A 2 64.08 19.85 -10.72
N TYR A 3 63.91 21.15 -10.97
CA TYR A 3 63.33 22.09 -10.02
C TYR A 3 61.88 22.37 -10.43
N PHE A 4 60.95 22.08 -9.53
CA PHE A 4 59.55 22.43 -9.72
C PHE A 4 59.34 23.88 -9.30
N ILE A 5 58.85 24.71 -10.22
CA ILE A 5 58.50 26.09 -9.94
C ILE A 5 57.08 26.09 -9.35
N ARG A 6 56.95 26.53 -8.09
CA ARG A 6 55.68 26.70 -7.40
C ARG A 6 55.57 28.15 -6.93
N SER A 7 54.44 28.79 -7.21
CA SER A 7 54.08 30.08 -6.62
C SER A 7 53.18 29.87 -5.40
N GLU A 8 53.41 30.65 -4.35
CA GLU A 8 52.58 30.67 -3.15
C GLU A 8 51.84 32.00 -3.10
N GLY A 9 50.52 31.95 -3.30
CA GLY A 9 49.62 33.10 -3.20
C GLY A 9 48.36 32.78 -2.38
N LEU A 10 48.39 31.70 -1.61
CA LEU A 10 47.33 31.33 -0.68
C LEU A 10 47.42 32.22 0.56
N ILE A 11 46.27 32.73 0.99
CA ILE A 11 46.13 33.51 2.22
C ILE A 11 46.34 32.57 3.41
N GLY A 12 47.35 32.83 4.24
CA GLY A 12 47.69 32.00 5.40
C GLY A 12 47.41 32.68 6.75
N SER A 13 47.26 34.00 6.76
CA SER A 13 47.04 34.80 7.97
C SER A 13 46.02 35.92 7.75
N THR A 14 45.54 36.54 8.84
CA THR A 14 44.71 37.75 8.76
C THR A 14 45.45 38.93 8.13
N ASP A 15 46.76 39.03 8.36
CA ASP A 15 47.62 40.09 7.81
C ASP A 15 47.69 40.03 6.28
N ASP A 16 47.64 38.82 5.71
CA ASP A 16 47.60 38.64 4.25
C ASP A 16 46.31 39.24 3.65
N ILE A 17 45.18 39.11 4.35
CA ILE A 17 43.89 39.70 3.94
C ILE A 17 43.96 41.22 4.04
N GLU A 18 44.52 41.75 5.12
CA GLU A 18 44.68 43.18 5.36
C GLU A 18 45.51 43.89 4.28
N ASN A 19 46.49 43.18 3.71
CA ASN A 19 47.40 43.68 2.68
C ASN A 19 46.89 43.48 1.24
N ILE A 20 45.66 43.00 1.04
CA ILE A 20 45.06 42.91 -0.30
C ILE A 20 44.82 44.31 -0.87
N VAL A 21 45.27 44.55 -2.10
CA VAL A 21 45.09 45.83 -2.80
C VAL A 21 43.67 45.94 -3.35
N VAL A 22 42.96 47.01 -2.97
CA VAL A 22 41.61 47.34 -3.46
C VAL A 22 41.69 48.25 -4.69
N ARG A 23 42.54 49.28 -4.63
CA ARG A 23 42.72 50.26 -5.71
C ARG A 23 44.09 50.92 -5.61
N SER A 24 44.71 51.26 -6.73
CA SER A 24 45.90 52.13 -6.76
C SER A 24 45.55 53.53 -7.24
N ASN A 25 46.12 54.56 -6.62
CA ASN A 25 45.95 55.93 -7.08
C ASN A 25 46.80 56.22 -8.35
N GLN A 26 46.60 57.39 -8.98
CA GLN A 26 47.37 57.80 -10.17
C GLN A 26 48.89 57.91 -9.92
N ASN A 27 49.30 58.03 -8.65
CA ASN A 27 50.70 58.12 -8.23
C ASN A 27 51.30 56.74 -7.83
N GLY A 28 50.56 55.64 -8.02
CA GLY A 28 51.02 54.28 -7.71
C GLY A 28 50.96 53.87 -6.23
N ILE A 29 50.36 54.68 -5.34
CA ILE A 29 50.16 54.31 -3.93
C ILE A 29 48.92 53.38 -3.85
N PRO A 30 49.06 52.16 -3.32
CA PRO A 30 47.94 51.24 -3.16
C PRO A 30 47.09 51.61 -1.93
N VAL A 31 45.78 51.44 -2.07
CA VAL A 31 44.79 51.40 -0.98
C VAL A 31 44.53 49.95 -0.65
N LEU A 32 44.77 49.56 0.60
CA LEU A 32 44.67 48.19 1.09
C LEU A 32 43.36 47.95 1.83
N ILE A 33 43.00 46.68 2.08
CA ILE A 33 41.79 46.35 2.84
C ILE A 33 41.83 46.95 4.25
N ARG A 34 42.98 46.94 4.94
CA ARG A 34 43.12 47.55 6.27
C ARG A 34 42.79 49.05 6.32
N ASP A 35 42.87 49.74 5.19
CA ASP A 35 42.57 51.18 5.11
C ASP A 35 41.06 51.45 5.04
N VAL A 36 40.26 50.43 4.67
CA VAL A 36 38.81 50.57 4.43
C VAL A 36 37.93 49.63 5.26
N ALA A 37 38.50 48.58 5.86
CA ALA A 37 37.78 47.57 6.62
C ALA A 37 38.63 47.00 7.77
N GLU A 38 37.94 46.45 8.78
CA GLU A 38 38.53 45.73 9.90
C GLU A 38 38.46 44.23 9.63
N VAL A 39 39.61 43.55 9.60
CA VAL A 39 39.68 42.09 9.40
C VAL A 39 39.64 41.41 10.77
N ARG A 40 38.71 40.48 10.95
CA ARG A 40 38.57 39.72 12.20
C ARG A 40 38.04 38.32 11.93
N ILE A 41 38.42 37.38 12.80
CA ILE A 41 37.85 36.04 12.82
C ILE A 41 36.41 36.15 13.34
N GLY A 42 35.45 35.72 12.52
CA GLY A 42 34.03 35.72 12.84
C GLY A 42 33.46 34.31 12.96
N ALA A 43 32.20 34.21 13.37
CA ALA A 43 31.41 32.98 13.28
C ALA A 43 30.44 33.07 12.10
N ALA A 44 30.18 31.92 11.47
CA ALA A 44 29.14 31.76 10.46
C ALA A 44 27.74 31.97 11.07
N THR A 45 26.77 32.32 10.23
CA THR A 45 25.38 32.43 10.65
C THR A 45 24.88 31.06 11.10
N ARG A 46 24.41 30.96 12.35
CA ARG A 46 23.91 29.72 12.94
C ARG A 46 22.46 29.49 12.52
N TYR A 47 22.18 28.31 11.97
CA TYR A 47 20.82 27.84 11.66
C TYR A 47 20.25 26.90 12.73
N GLY A 48 21.06 26.53 13.72
CA GLY A 48 20.67 25.67 14.82
C GLY A 48 21.67 25.76 15.98
N ALA A 49 21.28 25.19 17.11
CA ALA A 49 22.09 25.11 18.32
C ALA A 49 21.76 23.81 19.08
N MET A 50 22.65 23.39 19.98
CA MET A 50 22.40 22.26 20.86
C MET A 50 22.66 22.67 22.30
N THR A 51 21.77 22.28 23.21
CA THR A 51 21.88 22.58 24.64
C THR A 51 21.95 21.31 25.45
N ARG A 52 22.70 21.32 26.56
CA ARG A 52 22.78 20.18 27.49
C ARG A 52 22.52 20.65 28.91
N ASN A 53 21.54 20.05 29.55
CA ASN A 53 21.13 20.30 30.92
C ASN A 53 20.98 21.81 31.20
N GLU A 54 21.55 22.27 32.32
CA GLU A 54 21.60 23.66 32.75
C GLU A 54 22.92 24.35 32.39
N ASP A 55 23.85 23.62 31.76
CA ASP A 55 25.21 24.06 31.45
C ASP A 55 25.28 24.96 30.20
N GLY A 56 24.18 25.04 29.43
CA GLY A 56 24.03 25.92 28.27
C GLY A 56 24.29 25.24 26.93
N GLU A 57 24.91 25.98 26.00
CA GLU A 57 25.16 25.55 24.62
C GLU A 57 26.36 24.58 24.54
N VAL A 58 26.21 23.51 23.78
CA VAL A 58 27.24 22.50 23.52
C VAL A 58 27.34 22.17 22.05
N VAL A 59 28.46 21.60 21.62
CA VAL A 59 28.62 21.02 20.28
C VAL A 59 28.27 19.54 20.35
N GLY A 60 27.34 19.08 19.52
CA GLY A 60 26.98 17.67 19.43
C GLY A 60 26.96 17.17 18.00
N ALA A 61 27.06 15.85 17.87
CA ALA A 61 27.01 15.15 16.60
C ALA A 61 26.04 13.96 16.70
N VAL A 62 25.31 13.71 15.61
CA VAL A 62 24.40 12.58 15.50
C VAL A 62 24.93 11.63 14.44
N VAL A 63 25.12 10.36 14.82
CA VAL A 63 25.58 9.34 13.89
C VAL A 63 24.40 8.75 13.13
N MET A 64 24.39 8.93 11.81
CA MET A 64 23.37 8.36 10.92
C MET A 64 23.84 7.00 10.39
N MET A 65 22.98 5.97 10.50
CA MET A 65 23.25 4.68 9.90
C MET A 65 22.78 4.64 8.44
N LEU A 66 23.51 3.91 7.60
CA LEU A 66 23.05 3.62 6.24
C LEU A 66 21.76 2.80 6.28
N LYS A 67 20.86 3.04 5.32
CA LYS A 67 19.61 2.30 5.18
C LYS A 67 19.90 0.80 5.00
N GLY A 68 19.25 -0.03 5.83
CA GLY A 68 19.42 -1.49 5.81
C GLY A 68 20.62 -2.01 6.61
N ALA A 69 21.47 -1.14 7.18
CA ALA A 69 22.54 -1.57 8.07
C ALA A 69 21.99 -2.04 9.43
N ASN A 70 22.73 -2.94 10.10
CA ASN A 70 22.41 -3.40 11.45
C ASN A 70 22.80 -2.34 12.49
N SER A 71 21.83 -1.81 13.21
CA SER A 71 22.03 -0.76 14.22
C SER A 71 23.01 -1.17 15.32
N SER A 72 22.86 -2.37 15.89
CA SER A 72 23.74 -2.87 16.96
C SER A 72 25.20 -2.98 16.51
N LYS A 73 25.44 -3.49 15.29
CA LYS A 73 26.80 -3.61 14.74
C LYS A 73 27.41 -2.23 14.46
N VAL A 74 26.63 -1.30 13.91
CA VAL A 74 27.10 0.06 13.64
C VAL A 74 27.45 0.77 14.94
N ILE A 75 26.60 0.69 15.97
CA ILE A 75 26.87 1.32 17.27
C ILE A 75 28.10 0.72 17.94
N ALA A 76 28.29 -0.60 17.89
CA ALA A 76 29.49 -1.25 18.42
C ALA A 76 30.77 -0.72 17.73
N ASN A 77 30.76 -0.61 16.41
CA ASN A 77 31.88 -0.05 15.64
C ASN A 77 32.12 1.43 15.97
N VAL A 78 31.05 2.21 16.12
CA VAL A 78 31.12 3.63 16.50
C VAL A 78 31.74 3.78 17.88
N LYS A 79 31.28 3.03 18.88
CA LYS A 79 31.84 3.08 20.24
C LYS A 79 33.33 2.75 20.25
N SER A 80 33.73 1.67 19.55
CA SER A 80 35.15 1.32 19.42
C SER A 80 35.96 2.43 18.75
N LYS A 81 35.40 3.09 17.72
CA LYS A 81 36.08 4.20 17.06
C LYS A 81 36.15 5.46 17.93
N MET A 82 35.09 5.76 18.69
CA MET A 82 35.07 6.89 19.62
C MET A 82 36.09 6.72 20.75
N GLU A 83 36.28 5.50 21.25
CA GLU A 83 37.32 5.21 22.25
C GLU A 83 38.74 5.44 21.70
N GLN A 84 38.99 5.11 20.43
CA GLN A 84 40.25 5.44 19.76
C GLN A 84 40.44 6.95 19.60
N ILE A 85 39.39 7.66 19.17
CA ILE A 85 39.43 9.12 18.95
C ILE A 85 39.63 9.85 20.28
N SER A 86 38.98 9.39 21.36
CA SER A 86 39.11 10.00 22.69
C SER A 86 40.55 10.07 23.19
N LYS A 87 41.45 9.19 22.73
CA LYS A 87 42.88 9.20 23.08
C LYS A 87 43.69 10.26 22.31
N THR A 88 43.15 10.78 21.22
CA THR A 88 43.77 11.80 20.36
C THR A 88 43.24 13.21 20.62
N LEU A 89 42.23 13.35 21.48
CA LEU A 89 41.64 14.64 21.80
C LEU A 89 42.56 15.47 22.70
N PRO A 90 42.53 16.81 22.57
CA PRO A 90 43.20 17.71 23.52
C PRO A 90 42.69 17.50 24.95
N GLU A 91 43.54 17.78 25.94
CA GLU A 91 43.16 17.76 27.35
C GLU A 91 41.97 18.70 27.60
N GLY A 92 40.97 18.24 28.33
CA GLY A 92 39.72 18.97 28.62
C GLY A 92 38.57 18.75 27.64
N VAL A 93 38.78 18.06 26.50
CA VAL A 93 37.70 17.71 25.56
C VAL A 93 37.20 16.29 25.83
N VAL A 94 35.92 16.15 26.18
CA VAL A 94 35.27 14.85 26.47
C VAL A 94 34.11 14.63 25.50
N ILE A 95 33.98 13.40 24.99
CA ILE A 95 32.84 12.97 24.16
C ILE A 95 31.93 12.09 25.02
N GLU A 96 30.73 12.56 25.30
CA GLU A 96 29.74 11.81 26.07
C GLU A 96 28.52 11.44 25.22
N PRO A 97 28.14 10.16 25.13
CA PRO A 97 26.95 9.73 24.40
C PRO A 97 25.69 10.03 25.21
N PHE A 98 24.79 10.83 24.65
CA PHE A 98 23.52 11.17 25.31
C PHE A 98 22.37 10.22 24.94
N LEU A 99 22.33 9.69 23.71
CA LEU A 99 21.29 8.78 23.23
C LEU A 99 21.90 7.53 22.61
N ASP A 100 21.56 6.35 23.15
CA ASP A 100 22.06 5.06 22.68
C ASP A 100 20.92 4.06 22.42
N ARG A 101 20.67 3.78 21.14
CA ARG A 101 19.63 2.83 20.72
C ARG A 101 19.91 1.39 21.16
N THR A 102 21.14 1.03 21.53
CA THR A 102 21.46 -0.30 22.04
C THR A 102 20.68 -0.64 23.30
N LYS A 103 20.33 0.35 24.15
CA LYS A 103 19.53 0.13 25.36
C LYS A 103 18.15 -0.46 25.03
N LEU A 104 17.45 0.15 24.08
CA LEU A 104 16.12 -0.31 23.63
C LEU A 104 16.21 -1.70 22.96
N VAL A 105 17.20 -1.89 22.08
CA VAL A 105 17.39 -3.16 21.37
C VAL A 105 17.66 -4.30 22.36
N ASN A 106 18.57 -4.10 23.32
CA ASN A 106 18.90 -5.13 24.32
C ASN A 106 17.73 -5.41 25.26
N SER A 107 17.02 -4.37 25.71
CA SER A 107 15.86 -4.52 26.60
C SER A 107 14.72 -5.26 25.89
N SER A 108 14.48 -4.94 24.62
CA SER A 108 13.48 -5.63 23.79
C SER A 108 13.88 -7.08 23.55
N ILE A 109 15.12 -7.36 23.14
CA ILE A 109 15.61 -8.75 22.96
C ILE A 109 15.53 -9.52 24.27
N SER A 110 15.96 -8.94 25.40
CA SER A 110 15.88 -9.57 26.71
C SER A 110 14.45 -9.92 27.10
N THR A 111 13.50 -9.02 26.85
CA THR A 111 12.06 -9.26 27.07
C THR A 111 11.56 -10.41 26.22
N VAL A 112 11.87 -10.44 24.92
CA VAL A 112 11.48 -11.56 24.04
C VAL A 112 12.12 -12.87 24.47
N THR A 113 13.43 -12.87 24.74
CA THR A 113 14.15 -14.08 25.16
C THR A 113 13.59 -14.62 26.47
N ARG A 114 13.28 -13.75 27.44
CA ARG A 114 12.65 -14.12 28.70
C ARG A 114 11.24 -14.69 28.47
N ASN A 115 10.40 -14.01 27.70
CA ASN A 115 9.05 -14.48 27.39
C ASN A 115 9.08 -15.85 26.67
N LEU A 116 9.99 -16.04 25.71
CA LEU A 116 10.18 -17.32 25.02
C LEU A 116 10.71 -18.41 25.97
N ALA A 117 11.68 -18.10 26.82
CA ALA A 117 12.22 -19.06 27.79
C ALA A 117 11.15 -19.48 28.81
N GLU A 118 10.43 -18.53 29.39
CA GLU A 118 9.31 -18.78 30.32
C GLU A 118 8.20 -19.57 29.62
N GLY A 119 7.84 -19.20 28.39
CA GLY A 119 6.85 -19.92 27.58
C GLY A 119 7.26 -21.36 27.30
N ALA A 120 8.50 -21.59 26.87
CA ALA A 120 9.04 -22.93 26.63
C ALA A 120 9.06 -23.77 27.92
N LEU A 121 9.49 -23.20 29.05
CA LEU A 121 9.51 -23.90 30.35
C LEU A 121 8.09 -24.27 30.81
N ILE A 122 7.12 -23.37 30.66
CA ILE A 122 5.71 -23.64 30.97
C ILE A 122 5.17 -24.76 30.07
N VAL A 123 5.43 -24.71 28.77
CA VAL A 123 5.03 -25.76 27.82
C VAL A 123 5.64 -27.10 28.21
N ILE A 124 6.94 -27.17 28.48
CA ILE A 124 7.63 -28.41 28.90
C ILE A 124 7.01 -28.96 30.20
N PHE A 125 6.78 -28.08 31.18
CA PHE A 125 6.17 -28.46 32.45
C PHE A 125 4.76 -29.05 32.26
N VAL A 126 3.92 -28.38 31.47
CA VAL A 126 2.55 -28.83 31.18
C VAL A 126 2.56 -30.16 30.40
N LEU A 127 3.47 -30.32 29.42
CA LEU A 127 3.62 -31.55 28.65
C LEU A 127 3.99 -32.75 29.53
N VAL A 128 5.01 -32.60 30.39
CA VAL A 128 5.44 -33.67 31.32
C VAL A 128 4.30 -34.04 32.28
N LEU A 129 3.59 -33.03 32.78
CA LEU A 129 2.47 -33.20 33.71
C LEU A 129 1.27 -33.91 33.07
N LEU A 130 0.88 -33.51 31.85
CA LEU A 130 -0.30 -34.06 31.16
C LEU A 130 -0.03 -35.39 30.43
N LEU A 131 1.18 -35.66 29.94
CA LEU A 131 1.54 -36.96 29.35
C LEU A 131 1.78 -38.02 30.44
N GLY A 132 2.15 -37.62 31.66
CA GLY A 132 2.40 -38.54 32.77
C GLY A 132 3.60 -39.48 32.56
N ASN A 133 4.38 -39.26 31.51
CA ASN A 133 5.62 -39.97 31.18
C ASN A 133 6.70 -38.95 30.85
N LEU A 134 7.71 -38.85 31.71
CA LEU A 134 8.81 -37.90 31.58
C LEU A 134 9.55 -38.06 30.24
N ARG A 135 9.73 -39.30 29.76
CA ARG A 135 10.44 -39.56 28.49
C ARG A 135 9.64 -39.04 27.29
N ALA A 136 8.33 -39.30 27.29
CA ALA A 136 7.44 -38.82 26.24
C ALA A 136 7.38 -37.28 26.22
N GLY A 137 7.26 -36.64 27.38
CA GLY A 137 7.31 -35.18 27.50
C GLY A 137 8.63 -34.59 27.01
N LEU A 138 9.77 -35.21 27.33
CA LEU A 138 11.09 -34.75 26.87
C LEU A 138 11.29 -34.92 25.35
N ILE A 139 10.72 -35.97 24.73
CA ILE A 139 10.76 -36.16 23.27
C ILE A 139 9.98 -35.05 22.55
N VAL A 140 8.80 -34.69 23.05
CA VAL A 140 8.03 -33.57 22.50
C VAL A 140 8.76 -32.25 22.76
N ALA A 141 9.30 -32.06 23.96
CA ALA A 141 10.05 -30.87 24.33
C ALA A 141 11.28 -30.64 23.44
N SER A 142 11.97 -31.69 22.98
CA SER A 142 13.13 -31.55 22.11
C SER A 142 12.80 -31.06 20.70
N VAL A 143 11.52 -31.12 20.28
CA VAL A 143 11.06 -30.52 19.01
C VAL A 143 11.16 -29.00 19.06
N ILE A 144 10.94 -28.37 20.21
CA ILE A 144 11.01 -26.91 20.38
C ILE A 144 12.35 -26.33 19.92
N PRO A 145 13.51 -26.72 20.49
CA PRO A 145 14.80 -26.16 20.08
C PRO A 145 15.19 -26.56 18.65
N LEU A 146 14.80 -27.76 18.19
CA LEU A 146 15.11 -28.22 16.82
C LEU A 146 14.33 -27.44 15.76
N ALA A 147 13.04 -27.19 15.99
CA ALA A 147 12.20 -26.38 15.12
C ALA A 147 12.68 -24.92 15.10
N MET A 148 13.10 -24.38 16.24
CA MET A 148 13.70 -23.05 16.33
C MET A 148 15.05 -22.96 15.60
N LEU A 149 15.91 -23.96 15.72
CA LEU A 149 17.16 -24.02 14.97
C LEU A 149 16.89 -24.03 13.46
N PHE A 150 15.91 -24.82 13.01
CA PHE A 150 15.46 -24.85 11.63
C PHE A 150 14.94 -23.47 11.18
N ALA A 151 14.12 -22.81 12.00
CA ALA A 151 13.60 -21.47 11.72
C ALA A 151 14.72 -20.43 11.59
N VAL A 152 15.69 -20.42 12.51
CA VAL A 152 16.84 -19.50 12.48
C VAL A 152 17.71 -19.73 11.24
N CYS A 153 17.93 -20.98 10.84
CA CYS A 153 18.64 -21.30 9.59
C CYS A 153 17.94 -20.71 8.37
N LEU A 154 16.61 -20.85 8.27
CA LEU A 154 15.84 -20.26 7.18
C LEU A 154 15.78 -18.74 7.26
N MET A 155 15.67 -18.15 8.45
CA MET A 155 15.73 -16.69 8.62
C MET A 155 17.05 -16.13 8.09
N ASN A 156 18.18 -16.79 8.37
CA ASN A 156 19.48 -16.39 7.83
C ASN A 156 19.54 -16.53 6.29
N LEU A 157 18.96 -17.60 5.74
CA LEU A 157 18.91 -17.83 4.28
C LEU A 157 18.05 -16.78 3.55
N PHE A 158 16.92 -16.39 4.13
CA PHE A 158 15.97 -15.44 3.54
C PHE A 158 16.23 -13.98 3.96
N GLY A 159 17.27 -13.71 4.75
CA GLY A 159 17.62 -12.36 5.20
C GLY A 159 16.61 -11.73 6.17
N VAL A 160 15.87 -12.56 6.92
CA VAL A 160 14.90 -12.09 7.93
C VAL A 160 15.66 -11.70 9.20
N SER A 161 15.63 -10.42 9.58
CA SER A 161 16.30 -9.93 10.78
C SER A 161 15.65 -10.47 12.06
N GLY A 162 16.44 -10.97 13.01
CA GLY A 162 15.99 -11.31 14.36
C GLY A 162 15.74 -10.06 15.20
N ASN A 163 14.49 -9.62 15.29
CA ASN A 163 14.06 -8.49 16.11
C ASN A 163 12.79 -8.85 16.91
N LEU A 164 12.29 -7.88 17.68
CA LEU A 164 11.07 -8.01 18.47
C LEU A 164 9.87 -8.51 17.64
N MET A 165 9.70 -7.98 16.44
CA MET A 165 8.57 -8.29 15.56
C MET A 165 8.69 -9.70 14.96
N SER A 166 9.89 -10.14 14.58
CA SER A 166 10.10 -11.47 14.01
C SER A 166 10.00 -12.59 15.05
N LEU A 167 10.53 -12.38 16.26
CA LEU A 167 10.61 -13.40 17.31
C LEU A 167 9.40 -13.37 18.26
N GLY A 168 8.68 -12.25 18.31
CA GLY A 168 7.68 -11.99 19.35
C GLY A 168 6.36 -12.73 19.22
N ALA A 169 6.09 -13.41 18.11
CA ALA A 169 4.84 -14.14 17.88
C ALA A 169 5.02 -15.67 17.86
N ILE A 170 6.19 -16.17 18.27
CA ILE A 170 6.47 -17.61 18.27
C ILE A 170 5.81 -18.22 19.51
N ASP A 171 4.81 -19.07 19.29
CA ASP A 171 4.27 -19.93 20.34
C ASP A 171 4.72 -21.37 20.16
N PHE A 172 5.38 -21.88 21.20
CA PHE A 172 5.84 -23.25 21.26
C PHE A 172 4.68 -24.24 21.31
N GLY A 173 3.52 -23.83 21.83
CA GLY A 173 2.36 -24.70 21.87
C GLY A 173 1.83 -25.04 20.47
N LEU A 174 1.82 -24.09 19.55
CA LEU A 174 1.50 -24.35 18.14
C LEU A 174 2.57 -25.22 17.44
N ILE A 175 3.83 -25.03 17.81
CA ILE A 175 4.97 -25.75 17.23
C ILE A 175 4.97 -27.22 17.67
N VAL A 176 4.63 -27.53 18.92
CA VAL A 176 4.67 -28.91 19.43
C VAL A 176 3.38 -29.70 19.19
N ASP A 177 2.32 -29.07 18.70
CA ASP A 177 0.99 -29.65 18.62
C ASP A 177 0.95 -31.00 17.85
N GLY A 178 1.49 -31.05 16.63
CA GLY A 178 1.53 -32.30 15.87
C GLY A 178 2.43 -33.36 16.50
N ALA A 179 3.52 -32.96 17.14
CA ALA A 179 4.37 -33.88 17.90
C ALA A 179 3.64 -34.48 19.11
N VAL A 180 2.87 -33.67 19.84
CA VAL A 180 2.03 -34.12 20.96
C VAL A 180 1.00 -35.15 20.48
N ILE A 181 0.29 -34.85 19.39
CA ILE A 181 -0.74 -35.73 18.83
C ILE A 181 -0.14 -37.11 18.47
N ILE A 182 1.04 -37.15 17.87
CA ILE A 182 1.72 -38.40 17.47
C ILE A 182 2.22 -39.20 18.67
N VAL A 183 2.80 -38.53 19.68
CA VAL A 183 3.31 -39.18 20.89
C VAL A 183 2.17 -39.72 21.75
N GLU A 184 1.11 -38.94 21.98
CA GLU A 184 -0.06 -39.37 22.73
C GLU A 184 -0.77 -40.55 22.04
N ALA A 185 -0.92 -40.48 20.72
CA ALA A 185 -1.43 -41.59 19.93
C ALA A 185 -0.64 -42.88 20.14
N SER A 186 0.68 -42.79 20.09
CA SER A 186 1.60 -43.92 20.28
C SER A 186 1.54 -44.48 21.70
N LEU A 187 1.48 -43.63 22.73
CA LEU A 187 1.30 -44.06 24.11
C LEU A 187 -0.05 -44.74 24.33
N HIS A 188 -1.13 -44.18 23.78
CA HIS A 188 -2.46 -44.75 23.88
C HIS A 188 -2.54 -46.09 23.15
N HIS A 189 -1.91 -46.23 21.97
CA HIS A 189 -1.83 -47.48 21.22
C HIS A 189 -1.11 -48.58 22.01
N LEU A 190 0.05 -48.24 22.60
CA LEU A 190 0.81 -49.16 23.46
C LEU A 190 0.04 -49.53 24.75
N GLY A 191 -0.75 -48.61 25.30
CA GLY A 191 -1.55 -48.82 26.51
C GLY A 191 -2.76 -49.76 26.32
N LEU A 192 -3.29 -49.86 25.10
CA LEU A 192 -4.41 -50.77 24.76
C LEU A 192 -3.97 -52.23 24.54
N ARG A 193 -2.67 -52.50 24.52
CA ARG A 193 -2.12 -53.84 24.26
C ARG A 193 -2.38 -54.76 25.46
N LYS A 194 -3.02 -55.91 25.20
CA LYS A 194 -3.33 -56.92 26.24
C LYS A 194 -2.14 -57.78 26.67
N ASN A 195 -1.08 -57.86 25.85
CA ASN A 195 0.11 -58.68 26.11
C ASN A 195 1.19 -57.87 26.86
N LYS A 196 1.54 -58.30 28.08
CA LYS A 196 2.43 -57.60 29.04
C LYS A 196 3.93 -57.93 28.89
N ASN A 197 4.34 -58.61 27.84
CA ASN A 197 5.74 -58.99 27.63
C ASN A 197 6.59 -57.78 27.20
N ARG A 198 7.88 -57.80 27.56
CA ARG A 198 8.85 -56.78 27.14
C ARG A 198 9.00 -56.81 25.62
N LEU A 199 8.73 -55.68 24.97
CA LEU A 199 8.89 -55.53 23.53
C LEU A 199 10.36 -55.61 23.11
N THR A 200 10.64 -56.32 22.02
CA THR A 200 11.90 -56.21 21.29
C THR A 200 11.97 -54.87 20.54
N GLN A 201 13.15 -54.45 20.06
CA GLN A 201 13.26 -53.18 19.32
C GLN A 201 12.47 -53.21 18.02
N GLN A 202 12.53 -54.31 17.26
CA GLN A 202 11.81 -54.45 15.99
C GLN A 202 10.28 -54.40 16.18
N GLU A 203 9.77 -55.02 17.24
CA GLU A 203 8.34 -54.91 17.59
C GLU A 203 7.96 -53.48 18.01
N MET A 204 8.83 -52.79 18.76
CA MET A 204 8.61 -51.40 19.17
C MET A 204 8.55 -50.46 17.96
N ASP A 205 9.47 -50.64 17.01
CA ASP A 205 9.56 -49.83 15.79
C ASP A 205 8.29 -50.01 14.95
N LEU A 206 7.80 -51.24 14.81
CA LEU A 206 6.60 -51.57 14.03
C LEU A 206 5.32 -51.04 14.69
N GLU A 207 5.17 -51.20 16.00
CA GLU A 207 4.00 -50.72 16.76
C GLU A 207 3.89 -49.18 16.74
N ILE A 208 5.03 -48.47 16.87
CA ILE A 208 5.04 -47.01 16.76
C ILE A 208 4.81 -46.57 15.32
N TYR A 209 5.41 -47.24 14.34
CA TYR A 209 5.20 -46.91 12.93
C TYR A 209 3.71 -47.05 12.55
N GLU A 210 3.05 -48.13 12.98
CA GLU A 210 1.62 -48.31 12.74
C GLU A 210 0.77 -47.23 13.41
N SER A 211 1.06 -46.89 14.67
CA SER A 211 0.33 -45.86 15.41
C SER A 211 0.51 -44.48 14.79
N ALA A 212 1.76 -44.09 14.54
CA ALA A 212 2.10 -42.80 13.94
C ALA A 212 1.52 -42.68 12.52
N SER A 213 1.59 -43.73 11.70
CA SER A 213 1.05 -43.72 10.33
C SER A 213 -0.47 -43.54 10.28
N LYS A 214 -1.21 -44.11 11.24
CA LYS A 214 -2.67 -43.96 11.36
C LYS A 214 -3.10 -42.52 11.62
N ILE A 215 -2.30 -41.74 12.34
CA ILE A 215 -2.64 -40.37 12.78
C ILE A 215 -1.89 -39.28 12.01
N ARG A 216 -0.85 -39.67 11.25
CA ARG A 216 -0.05 -38.82 10.36
C ARG A 216 -0.87 -37.85 9.53
N ASN A 217 -1.87 -38.35 8.81
CA ASN A 217 -2.65 -37.50 7.90
C ASN A 217 -3.40 -36.41 8.67
N SER A 218 -4.01 -36.74 9.82
CA SER A 218 -4.77 -35.76 10.61
C SER A 218 -3.86 -34.69 11.24
N ALA A 219 -2.69 -35.06 11.74
CA ALA A 219 -1.72 -34.13 12.31
C ALA A 219 -1.07 -33.24 11.23
N ALA A 220 -0.62 -33.85 10.12
CA ALA A 220 0.02 -33.17 8.99
C ALA A 220 -0.89 -32.12 8.35
N PHE A 221 -2.17 -32.44 8.11
CA PHE A 221 -3.12 -31.47 7.54
C PHE A 221 -3.39 -30.30 8.48
N GLY A 222 -3.42 -30.52 9.79
CA GLY A 222 -3.55 -29.45 10.76
C GLY A 222 -2.38 -28.48 10.73
N GLU A 223 -1.15 -28.99 10.74
CA GLU A 223 0.06 -28.17 10.64
C GLU A 223 0.14 -27.40 9.30
N ILE A 224 -0.27 -28.03 8.18
CA ILE A 224 -0.39 -27.35 6.87
C ILE A 224 -1.44 -26.24 6.89
N ILE A 225 -2.58 -26.45 7.55
CA ILE A 225 -3.61 -25.41 7.69
C ILE A 225 -3.05 -24.24 8.48
N ILE A 226 -2.38 -24.48 9.60
CA ILE A 226 -1.76 -23.40 10.37
C ILE A 226 -0.72 -22.65 9.52
N LEU A 227 0.13 -23.36 8.75
CA LEU A 227 1.10 -22.74 7.84
C LEU A 227 0.43 -21.84 6.78
N ILE A 228 -0.62 -22.34 6.12
CA ILE A 228 -1.32 -21.61 5.04
C ILE A 228 -2.07 -20.39 5.58
N VAL A 229 -2.55 -20.45 6.82
CA VAL A 229 -3.22 -19.32 7.49
C VAL A 229 -2.31 -18.10 7.66
N TYR A 230 -0.99 -18.28 7.75
CA TYR A 230 -0.02 -17.18 7.77
C TYR A 230 0.33 -16.64 6.38
N LEU A 231 0.01 -17.34 5.29
CA LEU A 231 0.35 -16.94 3.92
C LEU A 231 -0.27 -15.59 3.51
N PRO A 232 -1.55 -15.29 3.81
CA PRO A 232 -2.15 -13.99 3.50
C PRO A 232 -1.46 -12.81 4.19
N ILE A 233 -0.83 -13.02 5.35
CA ILE A 233 -0.08 -11.95 6.05
C ILE A 233 1.14 -11.53 5.22
N LEU A 234 1.72 -12.45 4.42
CA LEU A 234 2.81 -12.11 3.50
C LEU A 234 2.38 -11.16 2.38
N ALA A 235 1.08 -11.07 2.09
CA ALA A 235 0.54 -10.16 1.07
C ALA A 235 0.43 -8.70 1.56
N LEU A 236 0.50 -8.44 2.86
CA LEU A 236 0.48 -7.08 3.41
C LEU A 236 1.66 -6.26 2.83
N VAL A 237 1.40 -5.08 2.27
CA VAL A 237 2.43 -4.20 1.66
C VAL A 237 2.73 -3.04 2.64
N GLY A 238 3.59 -2.09 2.28
CA GLY A 238 3.75 -0.85 3.05
C GLY A 238 4.42 -1.04 4.41
N ILE A 239 3.90 -0.33 5.41
CA ILE A 239 4.47 -0.25 6.76
C ILE A 239 4.09 -1.49 7.57
N GLU A 240 2.82 -1.89 7.53
CA GLU A 240 2.34 -3.12 8.14
C GLU A 240 3.05 -4.35 7.55
N GLY A 241 3.34 -4.35 6.24
CA GLY A 241 4.13 -5.41 5.61
C GLY A 241 5.56 -5.49 6.16
N LYS A 242 6.23 -4.35 6.33
CA LYS A 242 7.58 -4.32 6.94
C LYS A 242 7.59 -4.77 8.40
N MET A 243 6.51 -4.52 9.12
CA MET A 243 6.36 -4.88 10.53
C MET A 243 6.00 -6.36 10.71
N PHE A 244 5.05 -6.89 9.94
CA PHE A 244 4.44 -8.20 10.20
C PHE A 244 4.85 -9.33 9.23
N ARG A 245 5.44 -9.04 8.06
CA ARG A 245 6.00 -10.11 7.20
C ARG A 245 7.11 -10.91 7.89
N PRO A 246 8.10 -10.28 8.57
CA PRO A 246 9.14 -11.02 9.28
C PRO A 246 8.56 -11.96 10.34
N MET A 247 7.51 -11.51 11.04
CA MET A 247 6.77 -12.30 12.03
C MET A 247 6.17 -13.55 11.41
N ALA A 248 5.39 -13.40 10.32
CA ALA A 248 4.75 -14.52 9.64
C ALA A 248 5.78 -15.50 9.05
N GLN A 249 6.89 -14.99 8.49
CA GLN A 249 7.97 -15.83 7.96
C GLN A 249 8.61 -16.69 9.05
N THR A 250 8.96 -16.10 10.19
CA THR A 250 9.60 -16.82 11.29
C THR A 250 8.69 -17.92 11.85
N VAL A 251 7.40 -17.62 12.07
CA VAL A 251 6.43 -18.62 12.53
C VAL A 251 6.21 -19.71 11.48
N ALA A 252 6.07 -19.35 10.20
CA ALA A 252 5.94 -20.31 9.11
C ALA A 252 7.16 -21.25 9.02
N PHE A 253 8.38 -20.72 9.16
CA PHE A 253 9.60 -21.53 9.17
C PHE A 253 9.67 -22.46 10.39
N ALA A 254 9.26 -21.99 11.57
CA ALA A 254 9.22 -22.82 12.77
C ALA A 254 8.20 -23.96 12.66
N ILE A 255 6.99 -23.67 12.16
CA ILE A 255 5.94 -24.68 11.93
C ILE A 255 6.36 -25.66 10.84
N LEU A 256 6.99 -25.20 9.75
CA LEU A 256 7.52 -26.08 8.71
C LEU A 256 8.61 -27.03 9.26
N GLY A 257 9.50 -26.51 10.11
CA GLY A 257 10.50 -27.31 10.80
C GLY A 257 9.86 -28.34 11.73
N ALA A 258 8.88 -27.92 12.53
CA ALA A 258 8.13 -28.80 13.42
C ALA A 258 7.36 -29.89 12.67
N PHE A 259 6.74 -29.55 11.55
CA PHE A 259 6.06 -30.48 10.65
C PHE A 259 7.00 -31.56 10.10
N LEU A 260 8.20 -31.16 9.66
CA LEU A 260 9.20 -32.13 9.19
C LEU A 260 9.67 -33.04 10.34
N LEU A 261 9.88 -32.49 11.53
CA LEU A 261 10.31 -33.23 12.71
C LEU A 261 9.21 -34.15 13.26
N SER A 262 7.95 -33.74 13.21
CA SER A 262 6.79 -34.53 13.67
C SER A 262 6.62 -35.79 12.83
N LEU A 263 6.93 -35.74 11.54
CA LEU A 263 6.86 -36.87 10.62
C LEU A 263 8.08 -37.80 10.67
N THR A 264 9.25 -37.29 11.04
CA THR A 264 10.53 -38.02 10.94
C THR A 264 11.15 -38.31 12.31
N TYR A 265 11.54 -37.27 13.03
CA TYR A 265 12.27 -37.34 14.30
C TYR A 265 11.40 -37.89 15.44
N VAL A 266 10.16 -37.43 15.58
CA VAL A 266 9.30 -37.78 16.72
C VAL A 266 8.95 -39.29 16.77
N PRO A 267 8.53 -39.95 15.67
CA PRO A 267 8.28 -41.39 15.68
C PRO A 267 9.55 -42.20 15.96
N MET A 268 10.68 -41.81 15.35
CA MET A 268 11.97 -42.50 15.54
C MET A 268 12.45 -42.42 16.99
N MET A 269 12.41 -41.23 17.60
CA MET A 269 12.82 -41.04 19.00
C MET A 269 11.85 -41.71 19.98
N SER A 270 10.56 -41.74 19.66
CA SER A 270 9.58 -42.50 20.43
C SER A 270 9.92 -44.00 20.46
N ALA A 271 10.37 -44.57 19.34
CA ALA A 271 10.72 -45.98 19.26
C ALA A 271 12.01 -46.33 20.00
N LEU A 272 12.97 -45.40 20.06
CA LEU A 272 14.23 -45.61 20.77
C LEU A 272 14.12 -45.38 22.29
N PHE A 273 13.40 -44.34 22.74
CA PHE A 273 13.47 -43.86 24.13
C PHE A 273 12.27 -44.22 25.00
N LEU A 274 11.09 -44.54 24.43
CA LEU A 274 9.95 -44.98 25.24
C LEU A 274 10.26 -46.33 25.92
N ASN A 275 9.65 -46.56 27.08
CA ASN A 275 9.93 -47.76 27.86
C ASN A 275 9.30 -48.99 27.18
N LYS A 276 10.12 -50.03 26.97
CA LYS A 276 9.72 -51.33 26.40
C LYS A 276 8.87 -52.18 27.36
N GLN A 277 8.71 -51.75 28.61
CA GLN A 277 7.82 -52.34 29.61
C GLN A 277 6.62 -51.43 29.87
N ILE A 278 5.42 -51.96 29.62
CA ILE A 278 4.15 -51.23 29.78
C ILE A 278 3.73 -51.29 31.25
N ASN A 279 3.94 -50.20 31.99
CA ASN A 279 3.42 -50.06 33.35
C ASN A 279 1.99 -49.50 33.32
N THR A 280 1.06 -50.27 33.88
CA THR A 280 -0.39 -49.96 33.95
C THR A 280 -0.79 -49.21 35.22
N LYS A 281 0.17 -48.73 36.04
CA LYS A 281 -0.15 -47.95 37.25
C LYS A 281 -0.76 -46.60 36.85
N PRO A 282 -1.83 -46.14 37.53
CA PRO A 282 -2.42 -44.84 37.23
C PRO A 282 -1.46 -43.72 37.63
N ASN A 283 -0.94 -42.99 36.64
CA ASN A 283 -0.05 -41.84 36.85
C ASN A 283 -0.85 -40.57 37.19
N ILE A 284 -0.15 -39.51 37.62
CA ILE A 284 -0.73 -38.20 37.97
C ILE A 284 -1.62 -37.66 36.83
N SER A 285 -1.19 -37.80 35.58
CA SER A 285 -1.97 -37.48 34.38
C SER A 285 -3.33 -38.19 34.33
N ASN A 286 -3.41 -39.47 34.71
CA ASN A 286 -4.67 -40.22 34.71
C ASN A 286 -5.65 -39.65 35.74
N ARG A 287 -5.16 -39.17 36.89
CA ARG A 287 -6.01 -38.54 37.93
C ARG A 287 -6.54 -37.17 37.49
N ILE A 288 -5.70 -36.37 36.84
CA ILE A 288 -6.10 -35.06 36.29
C ILE A 288 -7.10 -35.26 35.16
N MET A 289 -6.84 -36.18 34.24
CA MET A 289 -7.74 -36.46 33.13
C MET A 289 -9.04 -37.11 33.59
N SER A 290 -9.02 -37.98 34.60
CA SER A 290 -10.25 -38.54 35.18
C SER A 290 -11.13 -37.45 35.80
N TRP A 291 -10.52 -36.42 36.39
CA TRP A 291 -11.25 -35.26 36.89
C TRP A 291 -11.91 -34.47 35.74
N PHE A 292 -11.15 -34.12 34.69
CA PHE A 292 -11.71 -33.48 33.49
C PHE A 292 -12.81 -34.30 32.83
N GLN A 293 -12.63 -35.62 32.72
CA GLN A 293 -13.62 -36.52 32.15
C GLN A 293 -14.87 -36.63 33.04
N SER A 294 -14.72 -36.63 34.36
CA SER A 294 -15.84 -36.65 35.31
C SER A 294 -16.66 -35.35 35.27
N ALA A 295 -16.03 -34.21 34.98
CA ALA A 295 -16.71 -32.93 34.77
C ALA A 295 -17.33 -32.81 33.37
N TYR A 296 -16.65 -33.31 32.34
CA TYR A 296 -17.09 -33.23 30.95
C TYR A 296 -18.25 -34.18 30.63
N THR A 297 -18.23 -35.42 31.12
CA THR A 297 -19.27 -36.43 30.85
C THR A 297 -20.70 -35.96 31.17
N PRO A 298 -20.99 -35.34 32.34
CA PRO A 298 -22.33 -34.81 32.61
C PRO A 298 -22.68 -33.62 31.71
N MET A 299 -21.73 -32.74 31.39
CA MET A 299 -21.96 -31.61 30.48
C MET A 299 -22.29 -32.08 29.06
N LEU A 300 -21.58 -33.09 28.55
CA LEU A 300 -21.87 -33.72 27.27
C LEU A 300 -23.24 -34.39 27.28
N ASN A 301 -23.56 -35.14 28.34
CA ASN A 301 -24.86 -35.77 28.50
C ASN A 301 -26.02 -34.77 28.49
N PHE A 302 -25.82 -33.62 29.14
CA PHE A 302 -26.77 -32.52 29.12
C PHE A 302 -26.88 -31.91 27.72
N ALA A 303 -25.75 -31.62 27.06
CA ALA A 303 -25.72 -31.07 25.70
C ALA A 303 -26.42 -31.97 24.68
N LEU A 304 -26.26 -33.29 24.81
CA LEU A 304 -26.91 -34.29 23.97
C LEU A 304 -28.43 -34.39 24.20
N ARG A 305 -28.95 -34.00 25.38
CA ARG A 305 -30.40 -33.92 25.66
C ARG A 305 -30.97 -32.56 25.25
N ALA A 306 -30.32 -31.46 25.61
CA ALA A 306 -30.77 -30.08 25.42
C ALA A 306 -30.17 -29.43 24.16
N ARG A 307 -30.23 -30.13 23.03
CA ARG A 307 -29.50 -29.78 21.78
C ARG A 307 -29.79 -28.36 21.27
N VAL A 308 -31.07 -27.98 21.24
CA VAL A 308 -31.52 -26.65 20.77
C VAL A 308 -31.03 -25.55 21.70
N LEU A 309 -31.04 -25.80 23.01
CA LEU A 309 -30.58 -24.83 24.00
C LEU A 309 -29.07 -24.56 23.86
N VAL A 310 -28.24 -25.60 23.70
CA VAL A 310 -26.79 -25.43 23.54
C VAL A 310 -26.43 -24.65 22.27
N VAL A 311 -27.00 -25.02 21.13
CA VAL A 311 -26.75 -24.28 19.87
C VAL A 311 -27.31 -22.86 19.96
N GLY A 312 -28.50 -22.68 20.54
CA GLY A 312 -29.11 -21.36 20.77
C GLY A 312 -28.24 -20.46 21.65
N THR A 313 -27.65 -20.99 22.74
CA THR A 313 -26.72 -20.24 23.58
C THR A 313 -25.44 -19.86 22.85
N ALA A 314 -24.88 -20.76 22.02
CA ALA A 314 -23.68 -20.45 21.23
C ALA A 314 -23.95 -19.35 20.20
N VAL A 315 -25.09 -19.38 19.52
CA VAL A 315 -25.51 -18.33 18.57
C VAL A 315 -25.76 -17.00 19.31
N ALA A 316 -26.41 -17.03 20.47
CA ALA A 316 -26.63 -15.84 21.29
C ALA A 316 -25.30 -15.20 21.74
N LEU A 317 -24.35 -16.00 22.22
CA LEU A 317 -23.01 -15.53 22.58
C LEU A 317 -22.27 -14.94 21.38
N PHE A 318 -22.42 -15.54 20.19
CA PHE A 318 -21.85 -15.00 18.96
C PHE A 318 -22.45 -13.63 18.59
N ILE A 319 -23.77 -13.47 18.70
CA ILE A 319 -24.44 -12.17 18.44
C ILE A 319 -24.00 -11.11 19.45
N ILE A 320 -23.91 -11.46 20.74
CA ILE A 320 -23.39 -10.56 21.78
C ILE A 320 -21.94 -10.16 21.47
N CYS A 321 -21.12 -11.12 21.05
CA CYS A 321 -19.75 -10.87 20.63
C CYS A 321 -19.67 -9.89 19.46
N LEU A 322 -20.53 -10.02 18.45
CA LEU A 322 -20.57 -9.08 17.32
C LEU A 322 -20.94 -7.65 17.78
N PHE A 323 -21.86 -7.52 18.73
CA PHE A 323 -22.21 -6.22 19.31
C PHE A 323 -21.04 -5.60 20.09
N ILE A 324 -20.33 -6.40 20.90
CA ILE A 324 -19.13 -5.95 21.62
C ILE A 324 -18.04 -5.56 20.62
N PHE A 325 -17.80 -6.36 19.59
CA PHE A 325 -16.78 -6.10 18.58
C PHE A 325 -17.01 -4.79 17.83
N ASN A 326 -18.26 -4.49 17.44
CA ASN A 326 -18.59 -3.22 16.78
C ASN A 326 -18.39 -1.98 17.67
N ASN A 327 -18.33 -2.16 18.99
CA ASN A 327 -18.09 -1.09 19.96
C ASN A 327 -16.63 -1.03 20.44
N LEU A 328 -15.76 -1.96 20.01
CA LEU A 328 -14.33 -1.86 20.30
C LEU A 328 -13.71 -0.77 19.42
N GLY A 329 -12.90 0.09 20.04
CA GLY A 329 -12.07 1.05 19.32
C GLY A 329 -10.99 0.35 18.50
N ALA A 330 -10.36 1.08 17.58
CA ALA A 330 -9.30 0.55 16.74
C ALA A 330 -8.06 1.44 16.64
N GLU A 331 -6.90 0.81 16.59
CA GLU A 331 -5.60 1.45 16.44
C GLU A 331 -4.69 0.65 15.51
N PHE A 332 -3.70 1.29 14.88
CA PHE A 332 -2.81 0.60 13.95
C PHE A 332 -1.92 -0.42 14.68
N ILE A 333 -1.08 0.05 15.59
CA ILE A 333 -0.20 -0.75 16.45
C ILE A 333 -0.17 -0.04 17.81
N PRO A 334 -0.19 -0.79 18.94
CA PRO A 334 0.00 -0.21 20.26
C PRO A 334 1.33 0.57 20.33
N THR A 335 1.36 1.66 21.09
CA THR A 335 2.56 2.48 21.25
C THR A 335 3.66 1.71 21.96
N LEU A 336 4.80 1.52 21.30
CA LEU A 336 5.99 0.89 21.88
C LEU A 336 6.60 1.81 22.96
N GLU A 337 6.82 1.31 24.17
CA GLU A 337 7.56 2.07 25.20
C GLU A 337 9.07 2.06 24.92
N GLU A 338 9.65 3.22 24.63
CA GLU A 338 11.09 3.41 24.37
C GLU A 338 11.90 3.74 25.63
N GLY A 339 11.22 4.23 26.67
CA GLY A 339 11.81 4.65 27.94
C GLY A 339 12.10 6.15 28.03
N ASP A 340 12.68 6.75 26.98
CA ASP A 340 13.02 8.18 26.94
C ASP A 340 11.90 9.02 26.30
N PHE A 341 11.83 10.32 26.63
CA PHE A 341 10.92 11.25 25.95
C PHE A 341 11.64 12.08 24.90
N ALA A 342 10.93 12.39 23.82
CA ALA A 342 11.24 13.46 22.91
C ALA A 342 10.09 14.47 22.97
N VAL A 343 10.39 15.69 23.40
CA VAL A 343 9.41 16.76 23.58
C VAL A 343 9.59 17.80 22.48
N GLU A 344 8.60 17.90 21.59
CA GLU A 344 8.56 18.98 20.62
C GLU A 344 8.27 20.28 21.36
N THR A 345 9.25 21.16 21.41
CA THR A 345 9.21 22.44 22.12
C THR A 345 9.23 23.57 21.11
N ARG A 346 8.23 24.45 21.15
CA ARG A 346 8.14 25.58 20.22
C ARG A 346 7.91 26.87 20.97
N VAL A 347 8.73 27.87 20.64
CA VAL A 347 8.48 29.27 21.00
C VAL A 347 7.61 29.93 19.93
N LEU A 348 7.13 31.15 20.18
CA LEU A 348 6.33 31.91 19.20
C LEU A 348 7.12 32.09 17.88
N THR A 349 6.44 31.93 16.75
CA THR A 349 7.00 32.14 15.42
C THR A 349 7.62 33.53 15.29
N GLY A 350 8.81 33.60 14.68
CA GLY A 350 9.59 34.84 14.57
C GLY A 350 10.51 35.13 15.77
N SER A 351 10.51 34.27 16.80
CA SER A 351 11.49 34.35 17.88
C SER A 351 12.92 34.07 17.39
N SER A 352 13.91 34.66 18.08
CA SER A 352 15.32 34.44 17.75
C SER A 352 15.83 33.08 18.24
N LEU A 353 16.89 32.57 17.60
CA LEU A 353 17.60 31.37 18.06
C LEU A 353 18.01 31.47 19.54
N SER A 354 18.45 32.65 19.99
CA SER A 354 18.82 32.91 21.39
C SER A 354 17.64 32.73 22.35
N GLN A 355 16.43 33.14 21.95
CA GLN A 355 15.23 32.93 22.75
C GLN A 355 14.90 31.44 22.89
N THR A 356 15.03 30.67 21.81
CA THR A 356 14.81 29.22 21.84
C THR A 356 15.83 28.49 22.72
N ILE A 357 17.10 28.91 22.68
CA ILE A 357 18.16 28.40 23.57
C ILE A 357 17.78 28.66 25.04
N GLU A 358 17.38 29.88 25.37
CA GLU A 358 16.99 30.23 26.74
C GLU A 358 15.77 29.43 27.22
N ALA A 359 14.76 29.26 26.36
CA ALA A 359 13.58 28.46 26.67
C ALA A 359 13.94 26.99 26.91
N SER A 360 14.78 26.40 26.06
CA SER A 360 15.30 25.03 26.18
C SER A 360 16.06 24.83 27.50
N THR A 361 17.01 25.73 27.82
CA THR A 361 17.79 25.65 29.06
C THR A 361 16.91 25.82 30.31
N ARG A 362 15.91 26.71 30.27
CA ARG A 362 14.94 26.84 31.36
C ARG A 362 14.09 25.57 31.54
N ALA A 363 13.63 24.97 30.44
CA ALA A 363 12.88 23.73 30.48
C ALA A 363 13.71 22.59 31.10
N ALA A 364 14.96 22.45 30.69
CA ALA A 364 15.90 21.48 31.26
C ALA A 364 16.09 21.67 32.78
N LYS A 365 16.23 22.92 33.24
CA LYS A 365 16.35 23.26 34.67
C LYS A 365 15.09 22.88 35.45
N VAL A 366 13.91 23.21 34.94
CA VAL A 366 12.63 22.88 35.58
C VAL A 366 12.46 21.37 35.69
N LEU A 367 12.75 20.62 34.62
CA LEU A 367 12.60 19.17 34.60
C LEU A 367 13.55 18.50 35.61
N ARG A 368 14.84 18.85 35.60
CA ARG A 368 15.82 18.25 36.53
C ARG A 368 15.57 18.63 37.99
N ALA A 369 15.05 19.83 38.26
CA ALA A 369 14.76 20.27 39.62
C ALA A 369 13.53 19.60 40.24
N ASN A 370 12.52 19.26 39.43
CA ASN A 370 11.24 18.73 39.91
C ASN A 370 11.10 17.21 39.75
N PHE A 371 11.87 16.57 38.87
CA PHE A 371 11.74 15.15 38.54
C PHE A 371 13.07 14.41 38.71
N PRO A 372 13.26 13.64 39.80
CA PRO A 372 14.48 12.85 40.03
C PRO A 372 14.68 11.72 39.01
N GLU A 373 13.66 11.40 38.21
CA GLU A 373 13.70 10.42 37.11
C GLU A 373 14.56 10.87 35.94
N VAL A 374 14.76 12.18 35.77
CA VAL A 374 15.47 12.76 34.63
C VAL A 374 16.98 12.64 34.85
N LYS A 375 17.66 11.92 33.95
CA LYS A 375 19.12 11.79 33.94
C LYS A 375 19.77 12.98 33.24
N GLU A 376 19.36 13.24 32.01
CA GLU A 376 19.89 14.32 31.17
C GLU A 376 18.78 14.91 30.31
N VAL A 377 18.92 16.20 29.97
CA VAL A 377 18.03 16.88 29.02
C VAL A 377 18.88 17.51 27.94
N ILE A 378 18.60 17.15 26.68
CA ILE A 378 19.33 17.61 25.51
C ILE A 378 18.36 18.34 24.59
N GLY A 379 18.63 19.59 24.26
CA GLY A 379 17.83 20.36 23.30
C GLY A 379 18.52 20.42 21.95
N LYS A 380 17.88 19.92 20.89
CA LYS A 380 18.30 20.12 19.50
C LYS A 380 17.44 21.23 18.90
N ILE A 381 18.03 22.38 18.59
CA ILE A 381 17.33 23.58 18.14
C ILE A 381 17.66 23.84 16.67
N GLY A 382 16.66 24.11 15.83
CA GLY A 382 16.85 24.43 14.42
C GLY A 382 17.53 23.32 13.60
N SER A 383 18.04 23.70 12.42
CA SER A 383 18.61 22.75 11.47
C SER A 383 20.07 22.42 11.79
N SER A 384 20.44 21.15 11.60
CA SER A 384 21.84 20.70 11.62
C SER A 384 22.57 21.09 10.33
N GLU A 385 23.91 21.03 10.35
CA GLU A 385 24.76 21.35 9.17
C GLU A 385 24.49 20.43 7.98
N ILE A 386 24.20 19.16 8.24
CA ILE A 386 23.59 18.26 7.25
C ILE A 386 22.07 18.39 7.40
N PRO A 387 21.35 19.05 6.46
CA PRO A 387 19.94 19.35 6.61
C PRO A 387 19.07 18.14 6.26
N THR A 388 19.26 17.02 6.96
CA THR A 388 18.33 15.87 6.87
C THR A 388 17.00 16.16 7.56
N ASP A 389 16.96 17.19 8.40
CA ASP A 389 15.82 17.62 9.18
C ASP A 389 15.77 19.16 9.20
N PRO A 390 15.03 19.79 8.26
CA PRO A 390 14.96 21.24 8.14
C PRO A 390 14.03 21.84 9.21
N MET A 391 14.49 21.83 10.47
CA MET A 391 13.76 22.43 11.58
C MET A 391 13.92 23.96 11.59
N PRO A 392 12.83 24.72 11.85
CA PRO A 392 12.92 26.16 12.01
C PRO A 392 13.58 26.54 13.35
N VAL A 393 14.09 27.77 13.46
CA VAL A 393 14.89 28.23 14.61
C VAL A 393 14.08 28.39 15.90
N GLU A 394 12.76 28.56 15.77
CA GLU A 394 11.81 28.60 16.88
C GLU A 394 11.43 27.19 17.42
N ALA A 395 11.89 26.12 16.76
CA ALA A 395 11.60 24.74 17.18
C ALA A 395 12.82 24.09 17.83
N CYS A 396 12.54 23.34 18.90
CA CYS A 396 13.50 22.56 19.66
C CYS A 396 12.95 21.16 19.94
N ASP A 397 13.75 20.14 19.67
CA ASP A 397 13.49 18.79 20.15
C ASP A 397 14.24 18.61 21.47
N LEU A 398 13.49 18.64 22.58
CA LEU A 398 14.01 18.34 23.91
C LEU A 398 13.98 16.82 24.14
N MET A 399 15.15 16.18 24.06
CA MET A 399 15.33 14.79 24.43
C MET A 399 15.55 14.69 25.94
N ILE A 400 14.61 14.05 26.64
CA ILE A 400 14.66 13.83 28.09
C ILE A 400 15.05 12.37 28.30
N ILE A 401 16.29 12.16 28.73
CA ILE A 401 16.83 10.83 28.99
C ILE A 401 16.46 10.44 30.41
N LEU A 402 15.76 9.32 30.58
CA LEU A 402 15.24 8.89 31.86
C LEU A 402 16.08 7.77 32.47
N LYS A 403 16.01 7.68 33.80
CA LYS A 403 16.42 6.51 34.55
C LYS A 403 15.53 5.31 34.20
N ASP A 404 16.01 4.11 34.52
CA ASP A 404 15.23 2.90 34.29
C ASP A 404 13.93 2.93 35.11
N LYS A 405 12.85 2.37 34.54
CA LYS A 405 11.48 2.45 35.09
C LYS A 405 11.36 2.00 36.55
N GLY A 406 12.20 1.06 36.99
CA GLY A 406 12.24 0.59 38.38
C GLY A 406 12.76 1.63 39.39
N GLU A 407 13.41 2.70 38.93
CA GLU A 407 13.94 3.79 39.76
C GLU A 407 12.99 5.01 39.80
N TRP A 408 11.80 4.91 39.21
CA TRP A 408 10.85 6.02 39.16
C TRP A 408 10.13 6.22 40.50
N THR A 409 9.98 7.48 40.92
CA THR A 409 9.38 7.84 42.21
C THR A 409 8.12 8.70 42.09
N SER A 410 8.03 9.51 41.03
CA SER A 410 7.03 10.56 40.85
C SER A 410 5.77 10.07 40.15
N ALA A 411 5.85 8.96 39.40
CA ALA A 411 4.74 8.39 38.63
C ALA A 411 4.93 6.88 38.44
N SER A 412 3.81 6.16 38.28
CA SER A 412 3.84 4.72 38.02
C SER A 412 3.82 4.39 36.53
N THR A 413 3.26 5.27 35.72
CA THR A 413 3.16 5.12 34.26
C THR A 413 3.86 6.27 33.54
N ARG A 414 4.23 6.01 32.28
CA ARG A 414 4.89 6.98 31.42
C ARG A 414 3.95 8.15 31.10
N GLU A 415 2.68 7.85 30.83
CA GLU A 415 1.66 8.84 30.51
C GLU A 415 1.42 9.79 31.68
N GLU A 416 1.37 9.26 32.91
CA GLU A 416 1.24 10.05 34.14
C GLU A 416 2.48 10.95 34.36
N LEU A 417 3.68 10.42 34.09
CA LEU A 417 4.92 11.20 34.19
C LEU A 417 4.94 12.35 33.17
N ALA A 418 4.55 12.08 31.92
CA ALA A 418 4.46 13.08 30.86
C ALA A 418 3.47 14.20 31.21
N GLU A 419 2.28 13.86 31.73
CA GLU A 419 1.26 14.83 32.15
C GLU A 419 1.75 15.71 33.30
N LYS A 420 2.43 15.13 34.29
CA LYS A 420 3.06 15.87 35.39
C LYS A 420 4.17 16.80 34.89
N MET A 421 5.03 16.34 34.00
CA MET A 421 6.10 17.14 33.40
C MET A 421 5.54 18.29 32.56
N GLN A 422 4.56 18.00 31.71
CA GLN A 422 3.87 18.99 30.88
C GLN A 422 3.24 20.09 31.73
N SER A 423 2.46 19.72 32.74
CA SER A 423 1.81 20.67 33.65
C SER A 423 2.82 21.59 34.35
N LYS A 424 3.99 21.04 34.73
CA LYS A 424 5.06 21.84 35.35
C LYS A 424 5.72 22.78 34.34
N LEU A 425 6.04 22.29 33.13
CA LEU A 425 6.64 23.12 32.09
C LEU A 425 5.74 24.30 31.71
N GLU A 426 4.45 24.06 31.51
CA GLU A 426 3.45 25.08 31.19
C GLU A 426 3.29 26.11 32.33
N GLN A 427 3.42 25.67 33.59
CA GLN A 427 3.38 26.57 34.76
C GLN A 427 4.59 27.52 34.83
N TYR A 428 5.80 27.05 34.51
CA TYR A 428 7.04 27.82 34.67
C TYR A 428 7.47 28.60 33.42
N ILE A 429 7.02 28.21 32.23
CA ILE A 429 7.47 28.77 30.95
C ILE A 429 6.26 29.16 30.10
N PRO A 430 5.60 30.30 30.40
CA PRO A 430 4.46 30.76 29.63
C PRO A 430 4.88 31.15 28.20
N GLY A 431 4.01 30.87 27.22
CA GLY A 431 4.25 31.20 25.81
C GLY A 431 5.10 30.19 25.05
N VAL A 432 5.35 29.01 25.62
CA VAL A 432 6.04 27.87 24.98
C VAL A 432 5.13 26.66 25.00
N THR A 433 5.02 25.96 23.87
CA THR A 433 4.23 24.73 23.75
C THR A 433 5.13 23.51 23.84
N PHE A 434 4.70 22.48 24.57
CA PHE A 434 5.45 21.24 24.79
C PHE A 434 4.60 20.03 24.37
N GLY A 435 5.01 19.32 23.32
CA GLY A 435 4.35 18.09 22.86
C GLY A 435 5.15 16.85 23.23
N PHE A 436 4.65 16.03 24.16
CA PHE A 436 5.38 14.85 24.67
C PHE A 436 5.23 13.64 23.75
N GLN A 437 6.36 13.11 23.28
CA GLN A 437 6.45 11.93 22.42
C GLN A 437 7.67 11.08 22.80
N GLN A 438 8.01 10.11 21.95
CA GLN A 438 9.18 9.26 22.11
C GLN A 438 10.14 9.42 20.91
N PRO A 439 11.46 9.24 21.08
CA PRO A 439 12.43 9.53 20.03
C PRO A 439 12.21 8.80 18.70
N ILE A 440 11.92 7.50 18.71
CA ILE A 440 11.66 6.72 17.49
C ILE A 440 10.24 7.00 16.98
N GLN A 441 9.23 7.06 17.85
CA GLN A 441 7.85 7.40 17.48
C GLN A 441 7.77 8.75 16.75
N MET A 442 8.37 9.80 17.32
CA MET A 442 8.39 11.15 16.73
C MET A 442 8.99 11.13 15.33
N ARG A 443 10.13 10.42 15.15
CA ARG A 443 10.83 10.33 13.86
C ARG A 443 10.10 9.45 12.86
N PHE A 444 9.40 8.42 13.33
CA PHE A 444 8.58 7.56 12.50
C PHE A 444 7.36 8.34 11.95
N ASN A 445 6.67 9.08 12.82
CA ASN A 445 5.53 9.92 12.43
C ASN A 445 5.95 10.99 11.40
N GLU A 446 7.07 11.68 11.66
CA GLU A 446 7.61 12.72 10.78
C GLU A 446 7.96 12.19 9.39
N LEU A 447 8.67 11.05 9.33
CA LEU A 447 9.02 10.41 8.06
C LEU A 447 7.81 9.88 7.29
N MET A 448 6.74 9.51 7.99
CA MET A 448 5.55 8.94 7.35
C MET A 448 4.58 9.99 6.85
N THR A 449 4.35 11.04 7.62
CA THR A 449 3.20 11.93 7.41
C THR A 449 3.61 13.37 7.13
N GLY A 450 4.90 13.69 7.36
CA GLY A 450 5.43 15.05 7.34
C GLY A 450 5.09 15.86 8.59
N ALA A 451 4.48 15.24 9.62
CA ALA A 451 4.29 15.86 10.93
C ALA A 451 4.62 14.86 12.05
N ARG A 452 4.83 15.38 13.25
CA ARG A 452 5.33 14.60 14.39
C ARG A 452 4.21 13.95 15.18
N GLN A 453 3.02 14.53 15.13
CA GLN A 453 1.82 14.09 15.87
C GLN A 453 1.28 12.74 15.38
N ASP A 454 0.59 12.01 16.26
CA ASP A 454 0.02 10.69 15.93
C ASP A 454 -1.08 10.77 14.85
N VAL A 455 -1.87 11.84 14.86
CA VAL A 455 -2.91 12.13 13.87
C VAL A 455 -2.72 13.53 13.32
N VAL A 456 -2.90 13.67 12.00
CA VAL A 456 -2.81 14.95 11.31
C VAL A 456 -4.02 15.20 10.42
N ILE A 457 -4.62 16.36 10.55
CA ILE A 457 -5.71 16.84 9.68
C ILE A 457 -5.08 17.85 8.73
N LYS A 458 -4.94 17.48 7.46
CA LYS A 458 -4.39 18.34 6.42
C LYS A 458 -5.54 19.03 5.69
N VAL A 459 -5.52 20.35 5.60
CA VAL A 459 -6.47 21.13 4.79
C VAL A 459 -5.74 21.66 3.57
N TYR A 460 -6.25 21.35 2.39
CA TYR A 460 -5.69 21.80 1.10
C TYR A 460 -6.42 23.04 0.59
N GLY A 461 -5.70 23.90 -0.14
CA GLY A 461 -6.26 25.11 -0.77
C GLY A 461 -5.18 26.13 -1.12
N GLU A 462 -5.52 27.18 -1.89
CA GLU A 462 -4.50 28.12 -2.42
C GLU A 462 -4.22 29.34 -1.52
N ASP A 463 -5.25 29.89 -0.88
CA ASP A 463 -5.16 31.08 -0.02
C ASP A 463 -4.78 30.74 1.43
N PHE A 464 -3.66 31.30 1.91
CA PHE A 464 -3.14 31.06 3.26
C PHE A 464 -4.02 31.62 4.39
N GLY A 465 -4.71 32.75 4.17
CA GLY A 465 -5.61 33.33 5.17
C GLY A 465 -6.82 32.45 5.41
N LYS A 466 -7.40 31.90 4.33
CA LYS A 466 -8.48 30.90 4.43
C LYS A 466 -8.00 29.61 5.10
N LEU A 467 -6.83 29.11 4.69
CA LEU A 467 -6.23 27.92 5.30
C LEU A 467 -6.03 28.10 6.81
N ALA A 468 -5.45 29.23 7.25
CA ALA A 468 -5.25 29.53 8.67
C ALA A 468 -6.59 29.62 9.42
N GLY A 469 -7.60 30.24 8.80
CA GLY A 469 -8.96 30.32 9.35
C GLY A 469 -9.61 28.94 9.55
N TYR A 470 -9.45 28.02 8.60
CA TYR A 470 -9.94 26.64 8.74
C TYR A 470 -9.16 25.86 9.79
N ALA A 471 -7.83 25.98 9.80
CA ALA A 471 -6.99 25.28 10.78
C ALA A 471 -7.29 25.73 12.22
N ALA A 472 -7.50 27.03 12.46
CA ALA A 472 -7.89 27.55 13.77
C ALA A 472 -9.25 26.99 14.24
N LYS A 473 -10.24 26.92 13.35
CA LYS A 473 -11.55 26.31 13.66
C LYS A 473 -11.41 24.82 13.98
N ILE A 474 -10.66 24.09 13.17
CA ILE A 474 -10.41 22.66 13.39
C ILE A 474 -9.66 22.42 14.70
N GLY A 475 -8.65 23.23 15.03
CA GLY A 475 -7.93 23.16 16.30
C GLY A 475 -8.84 23.38 17.51
N ALA A 476 -9.75 24.36 17.44
CA ALA A 476 -10.73 24.62 18.49
C ALA A 476 -11.76 23.48 18.65
N ILE A 477 -12.08 22.76 17.56
CA ILE A 477 -12.92 21.55 17.60
C ILE A 477 -12.15 20.40 18.25
N ALA A 478 -10.91 20.17 17.82
CA ALA A 478 -10.05 19.11 18.35
C ALA A 478 -9.84 19.24 19.86
N GLN A 479 -9.69 20.48 20.38
CA GLN A 479 -9.47 20.75 21.80
C GLN A 479 -10.64 20.36 22.72
N LYS A 480 -11.84 20.24 22.16
CA LYS A 480 -13.03 19.83 22.93
C LYS A 480 -13.20 18.31 22.98
N ILE A 481 -12.37 17.55 22.28
CA ILE A 481 -12.54 16.12 22.11
C ILE A 481 -11.66 15.39 23.11
N LYS A 482 -12.31 14.56 23.93
CA LYS A 482 -11.61 13.77 24.94
C LYS A 482 -10.64 12.79 24.27
N GLY A 483 -9.38 12.87 24.66
CA GLY A 483 -8.28 12.03 24.18
C GLY A 483 -7.43 12.62 23.06
N ALA A 484 -7.80 13.80 22.52
CA ALA A 484 -6.95 14.58 21.62
C ALA A 484 -6.13 15.59 22.45
N GLU A 485 -4.87 15.25 22.70
CA GLU A 485 -3.94 16.06 23.49
C GLU A 485 -2.86 16.71 22.62
N ASP A 486 -2.15 17.70 23.15
CA ASP A 486 -1.01 18.36 22.48
C ASP A 486 -1.34 18.90 21.09
N ILE A 487 -2.47 19.60 20.99
CA ILE A 487 -2.97 20.08 19.69
C ILE A 487 -2.02 21.12 19.13
N TYR A 488 -1.54 20.82 17.93
CA TYR A 488 -0.67 21.69 17.15
C TYR A 488 -1.42 22.21 15.93
N VAL A 489 -1.63 23.52 15.89
CA VAL A 489 -2.14 24.22 14.71
C VAL A 489 -0.95 24.87 14.02
N GLU A 490 -0.64 24.42 12.80
CA GLU A 490 0.45 24.98 12.02
C GLU A 490 0.22 26.48 11.74
N GLN A 491 1.18 27.31 12.12
CA GLN A 491 1.13 28.76 11.86
C GLN A 491 1.78 29.07 10.52
N VAL A 492 1.00 29.62 9.58
CA VAL A 492 1.48 29.93 8.24
C VAL A 492 1.89 31.39 8.09
N SER A 493 1.37 32.31 8.90
CA SER A 493 1.69 33.75 8.92
C SER A 493 2.32 34.17 10.25
N GLY A 494 2.84 35.40 10.30
CA GLY A 494 3.34 36.00 11.55
C GLY A 494 4.87 36.06 11.66
N LEU A 495 5.61 35.74 10.59
CA LEU A 495 7.05 35.98 10.55
C LEU A 495 7.31 37.44 10.11
N PRO A 496 7.81 38.33 10.97
CA PRO A 496 8.15 39.69 10.58
C PRO A 496 9.35 39.68 9.63
N GLN A 497 9.17 40.22 8.43
CA GLN A 497 10.20 40.33 7.40
C GLN A 497 10.41 41.79 7.02
N VAL A 498 11.66 42.16 6.77
CA VAL A 498 11.99 43.44 6.10
C VAL A 498 11.82 43.22 4.61
N ILE A 499 10.80 43.82 4.01
CA ILE A 499 10.55 43.70 2.57
C ILE A 499 11.07 44.95 1.86
N VAL A 500 12.01 44.76 0.93
CA VAL A 500 12.53 45.79 0.05
C VAL A 500 11.79 45.73 -1.27
N LYS A 501 10.88 46.67 -1.51
CA LYS A 501 10.08 46.74 -2.74
C LYS A 501 10.68 47.79 -3.68
N PHE A 502 11.36 47.31 -4.72
CA PHE A 502 12.10 48.15 -5.66
C PHE A 502 11.21 49.06 -6.52
N HIS A 503 11.60 50.33 -6.61
CA HIS A 503 11.10 51.32 -7.57
C HIS A 503 11.94 51.23 -8.85
N ARG A 504 11.47 50.42 -9.81
CA ARG A 504 12.21 50.14 -11.06
C ARG A 504 12.48 51.41 -11.89
N ASP A 505 11.58 52.37 -11.85
CA ASP A 505 11.69 53.68 -12.48
C ASP A 505 12.83 54.52 -11.88
N LYS A 506 12.93 54.56 -10.55
CA LYS A 506 14.03 55.26 -9.83
C LYS A 506 15.37 54.59 -10.07
N ILE A 507 15.42 53.26 -9.97
CA ILE A 507 16.63 52.48 -10.25
C ILE A 507 17.13 52.75 -11.69
N ALA A 508 16.23 52.78 -12.68
CA ALA A 508 16.57 53.11 -14.05
C ALA A 508 17.06 54.57 -14.21
N GLN A 509 16.46 55.53 -13.49
CA GLN A 509 16.87 56.94 -13.51
C GLN A 509 18.33 57.14 -13.05
N PHE A 510 18.80 56.33 -12.11
CA PHE A 510 20.19 56.34 -11.63
C PHE A 510 21.13 55.42 -12.42
N GLY A 511 20.64 54.73 -13.46
CA GLY A 511 21.43 53.81 -14.28
C GLY A 511 21.92 52.57 -13.52
N LEU A 512 21.20 52.17 -12.46
CA LEU A 512 21.49 51.01 -11.63
C LEU A 512 20.71 49.78 -12.12
N ASN A 513 21.21 48.59 -11.82
CA ASN A 513 20.47 47.35 -11.93
C ASN A 513 19.98 46.88 -10.56
N ILE A 514 18.91 46.08 -10.55
CA ILE A 514 18.42 45.44 -9.32
C ILE A 514 19.51 44.54 -8.70
N GLU A 515 20.40 43.98 -9.52
CA GLU A 515 21.53 43.19 -9.07
C GLU A 515 22.52 44.01 -8.23
N ASP A 516 22.80 45.26 -8.61
CA ASP A 516 23.68 46.16 -7.86
C ASP A 516 23.10 46.44 -6.48
N VAL A 517 21.79 46.71 -6.43
CA VAL A 517 21.05 46.95 -5.19
C VAL A 517 21.03 45.70 -4.30
N ASN A 518 20.78 44.52 -4.88
CA ASN A 518 20.81 43.26 -4.14
C ASN A 518 22.21 42.92 -3.63
N THR A 519 23.26 43.21 -4.40
CA THR A 519 24.65 42.99 -3.99
C THR A 519 25.02 43.90 -2.82
N ALA A 520 24.58 45.16 -2.84
CA ALA A 520 24.73 46.07 -1.70
C ALA A 520 24.00 45.54 -0.44
N LEU A 521 22.76 45.03 -0.59
CA LEU A 521 22.01 44.44 0.52
C LEU A 521 22.70 43.19 1.09
N ARG A 522 23.14 42.26 0.24
CA ARG A 522 23.82 41.03 0.69
C ARG A 522 25.15 41.33 1.34
N SER A 523 26.00 42.14 0.72
CA SER A 523 27.28 42.57 1.28
C SER A 523 27.13 43.47 2.50
N GLY A 524 25.99 44.16 2.66
CA GLY A 524 25.71 44.95 3.86
C GLY A 524 25.34 44.09 5.05
N PHE A 525 24.32 43.25 4.89
CA PHE A 525 23.61 42.59 5.99
C PHE A 525 23.92 41.10 6.12
N ALA A 526 23.76 40.34 5.03
CA ALA A 526 23.91 38.89 5.02
C ALA A 526 25.38 38.43 5.12
N GLY A 527 26.29 39.24 4.57
CA GLY A 527 27.70 38.90 4.35
C GLY A 527 27.87 38.20 3.01
N GLU A 528 28.47 38.90 2.04
CA GLU A 528 28.77 38.31 0.73
C GLU A 528 30.09 37.53 0.81
N VAL A 529 30.10 36.29 0.32
CA VAL A 529 31.31 35.45 0.28
C VAL A 529 32.25 36.01 -0.79
N ALA A 530 33.40 36.54 -0.37
CA ALA A 530 34.43 37.07 -1.25
C ALA A 530 35.45 36.00 -1.69
N GLY A 531 35.60 34.93 -0.92
CA GLY A 531 36.52 33.83 -1.25
C GLY A 531 36.61 32.77 -0.15
N LEU A 532 37.51 31.79 -0.36
CA LEU A 532 37.80 30.72 0.60
C LEU A 532 39.24 30.84 1.11
N VAL A 533 39.43 30.71 2.41
CA VAL A 533 40.73 30.61 3.07
C VAL A 533 40.97 29.14 3.42
N PHE A 534 42.16 28.62 3.09
CA PHE A 534 42.52 27.23 3.31
C PHE A 534 43.57 27.11 4.41
N GLU A 535 43.27 26.33 5.44
CA GLU A 535 44.21 25.96 6.51
C GLU A 535 44.47 24.46 6.46
N GLY A 536 45.49 24.07 5.70
CA GLY A 536 45.74 22.66 5.39
C GLY A 536 44.56 22.06 4.60
N GLU A 537 43.81 21.15 5.23
CA GLU A 537 42.60 20.53 4.65
C GLU A 537 41.31 21.27 5.03
N LYS A 538 41.36 22.20 5.99
CA LYS A 538 40.20 22.99 6.43
C LYS A 538 39.95 24.13 5.47
N ARG A 539 38.67 24.51 5.32
CA ARG A 539 38.25 25.64 4.49
C ARG A 539 37.32 26.56 5.28
N PHE A 540 37.51 27.86 5.13
CA PHE A 540 36.71 28.89 5.76
C PHE A 540 36.26 29.92 4.73
N GLU A 541 35.02 30.40 4.85
CA GLU A 541 34.51 31.46 4.00
C GLU A 541 35.02 32.82 4.49
N MET A 542 35.59 33.59 3.57
CA MET A 542 35.90 35.00 3.77
C MET A 542 34.69 35.82 3.33
N VAL A 543 34.10 36.57 4.26
CA VAL A 543 32.86 37.33 4.00
C VAL A 543 33.05 38.82 4.24
N VAL A 544 32.44 39.64 3.37
CA VAL A 544 32.40 41.10 3.52
C VAL A 544 31.04 41.50 4.06
N ARG A 545 31.03 42.25 5.17
CA ARG A 545 29.81 42.71 5.86
C ARG A 545 30.01 44.06 6.54
N LEU A 546 28.93 44.84 6.69
CA LEU A 546 28.97 46.07 7.49
C LEU A 546 29.24 45.79 8.96
N LYS A 547 29.76 46.80 9.66
CA LYS A 547 29.94 46.76 11.11
C LYS A 547 28.59 46.56 11.81
N LYS A 548 28.62 45.95 13.00
CA LYS A 548 27.39 45.49 13.70
C LYS A 548 26.46 46.65 14.03
N GLU A 549 26.99 47.84 14.23
CA GLU A 549 26.24 49.05 14.59
C GLU A 549 25.39 49.56 13.43
N ASN A 550 25.82 49.32 12.17
CA ASN A 550 25.16 49.81 10.95
C ASN A 550 24.24 48.76 10.31
N ARG A 551 23.70 47.82 11.11
CA ARG A 551 22.86 46.73 10.60
C ARG A 551 21.88 46.16 11.62
N GLN A 552 21.47 46.95 12.61
CA GLN A 552 20.57 46.47 13.68
C GLN A 552 19.11 46.85 13.44
N SER A 553 18.88 47.91 12.67
CA SER A 553 17.58 48.56 12.52
C SER A 553 17.13 48.64 11.06
N LEU A 554 15.84 48.92 10.87
CA LEU A 554 15.28 49.21 9.55
C LEU A 554 15.89 50.47 8.93
N GLU A 555 16.15 51.49 9.73
CA GLU A 555 16.82 52.72 9.32
C GLU A 555 18.21 52.45 8.74
N ASP A 556 18.95 51.46 9.25
CA ASP A 556 20.23 51.07 8.67
C ASP A 556 20.07 50.52 7.24
N VAL A 557 18.98 49.79 6.98
CA VAL A 557 18.65 49.26 5.65
C VAL A 557 18.27 50.40 4.71
N LYS A 558 17.47 51.37 5.18
CA LYS A 558 17.06 52.57 4.42
C LYS A 558 18.26 53.45 4.03
N ASN A 559 19.20 53.61 4.96
CA ASN A 559 20.40 54.43 4.78
C ASN A 559 21.54 53.71 4.05
N LEU A 560 21.35 52.46 3.62
CA LEU A 560 22.36 51.72 2.85
C LEU A 560 22.62 52.40 1.51
N PHE A 561 23.88 52.75 1.23
CA PHE A 561 24.27 53.34 -0.05
C PHE A 561 24.52 52.28 -1.13
N VAL A 562 23.94 52.49 -2.31
CA VAL A 562 24.24 51.75 -3.53
C VAL A 562 25.11 52.63 -4.42
N THR A 563 26.25 52.10 -4.88
CA THR A 563 27.20 52.84 -5.72
C THR A 563 26.90 52.57 -7.20
N GLY A 564 26.64 53.61 -7.98
CA GLY A 564 26.44 53.53 -9.43
C GLY A 564 27.75 53.47 -10.21
N ALA A 565 27.66 53.10 -11.49
CA ALA A 565 28.82 53.00 -12.38
C ALA A 565 29.61 54.32 -12.56
N ASN A 566 28.94 55.45 -12.34
CA ASN A 566 29.52 56.79 -12.32
C ASN A 566 30.14 57.19 -10.96
N GLY A 567 30.14 56.29 -9.96
CA GLY A 567 30.62 56.55 -8.60
C GLY A 567 29.64 57.32 -7.71
N ALA A 568 28.43 57.63 -8.19
CA ALA A 568 27.39 58.26 -7.37
C ALA A 568 26.87 57.28 -6.32
N GLN A 569 26.71 57.74 -5.07
CA GLN A 569 26.13 56.95 -3.99
C GLN A 569 24.68 57.40 -3.76
N VAL A 570 23.75 56.46 -3.86
CA VAL A 570 22.32 56.71 -3.69
C VAL A 570 21.82 55.87 -2.51
N PRO A 571 21.15 56.47 -1.50
CA PRO A 571 20.58 55.71 -0.39
C PRO A 571 19.43 54.83 -0.85
N LEU A 572 19.29 53.64 -0.25
CA LEU A 572 18.33 52.63 -0.68
C LEU A 572 16.88 53.10 -0.59
N GLU A 573 16.54 53.97 0.36
CA GLU A 573 15.20 54.56 0.51
C GLU A 573 14.73 55.34 -0.74
N GLN A 574 15.66 55.89 -1.55
CA GLN A 574 15.29 56.53 -2.82
C GLN A 574 15.01 55.53 -3.95
N LEU A 575 15.43 54.28 -3.78
CA LEU A 575 15.37 53.21 -4.78
C LEU A 575 14.31 52.15 -4.47
N ALA A 576 13.82 52.06 -3.22
CA ALA A 576 12.87 51.06 -2.78
C ALA A 576 12.05 51.50 -1.56
N ASP A 577 10.80 51.02 -1.46
CA ASP A 577 10.04 51.07 -0.21
C ASP A 577 10.53 49.95 0.73
N ILE A 578 10.84 50.29 1.98
CA ILE A 578 11.44 49.37 2.94
C ILE A 578 10.65 49.41 4.24
N ASP A 579 9.85 48.38 4.47
CA ASP A 579 8.96 48.27 5.64
C ASP A 579 9.00 46.87 6.25
N TYR A 580 8.62 46.79 7.53
CA TYR A 580 8.25 45.51 8.14
C TYR A 580 6.90 45.03 7.61
N ARG A 581 6.85 43.78 7.16
CA ARG A 581 5.61 43.10 6.80
C ARG A 581 5.60 41.69 7.36
N GLU A 582 4.43 41.22 7.72
CA GLU A 582 4.24 39.82 8.07
C GLU A 582 4.28 38.98 6.79
N GLY A 583 5.27 38.09 6.70
CA GLY A 583 5.42 37.12 5.64
C GLY A 583 4.94 35.73 6.08
N PRO A 584 4.82 34.79 5.13
CA PRO A 584 4.60 33.40 5.47
C PRO A 584 5.83 32.83 6.19
N ASN A 585 5.62 32.08 7.27
CA ASN A 585 6.72 31.41 8.00
C ASN A 585 7.30 30.25 7.19
N GLN A 586 6.41 29.39 6.68
CA GLN A 586 6.76 28.25 5.86
C GLN A 586 5.65 27.96 4.83
N ILE A 587 6.02 27.40 3.69
CA ILE A 587 5.06 26.97 2.67
C ILE A 587 5.19 25.46 2.49
N GLN A 588 4.27 24.72 3.10
CA GLN A 588 4.21 23.27 2.98
C GLN A 588 3.34 22.85 1.80
N ARG A 589 3.79 21.83 1.07
CA ARG A 589 3.09 21.28 -0.09
C ARG A 589 3.16 19.76 -0.12
N ASP A 590 2.03 19.13 -0.38
CA ASP A 590 1.93 17.70 -0.72
C ASP A 590 1.42 17.64 -2.17
N ASP A 591 2.05 16.86 -3.05
CA ASP A 591 1.72 16.77 -4.49
C ASP A 591 1.56 18.14 -5.19
N ALA A 592 2.47 19.07 -4.89
CA ALA A 592 2.48 20.47 -5.35
C ALA A 592 1.28 21.34 -4.90
N LYS A 593 0.37 20.82 -4.08
CA LYS A 593 -0.75 21.57 -3.50
C LYS A 593 -0.35 22.14 -2.15
N ARG A 594 -0.67 23.41 -1.92
CA ARG A 594 -0.48 24.04 -0.60
C ARG A 594 -1.41 23.39 0.41
N ARG A 595 -0.89 23.19 1.61
CA ARG A 595 -1.64 22.63 2.73
C ARG A 595 -1.26 23.29 4.05
N ILE A 596 -2.16 23.19 5.01
CA ILE A 596 -1.92 23.50 6.41
C ILE A 596 -2.32 22.28 7.24
N THR A 597 -1.58 21.99 8.30
CA THR A 597 -1.82 20.82 9.14
C THR A 597 -2.30 21.21 10.54
N VAL A 598 -3.29 20.50 11.05
CA VAL A 598 -3.66 20.47 12.46
C VAL A 598 -3.35 19.08 12.99
N GLY A 599 -2.33 18.95 13.85
CA GLY A 599 -1.90 17.69 14.45
C GLY A 599 -2.34 17.59 15.91
N PHE A 600 -2.49 16.37 16.41
CA PHE A 600 -2.66 16.09 17.84
C PHE A 600 -2.17 14.67 18.19
N ASN A 601 -1.79 14.46 19.45
CA ASN A 601 -1.44 13.14 19.97
C ASN A 601 -2.67 12.48 20.60
N THR A 602 -2.72 11.15 20.56
CA THR A 602 -3.85 10.41 21.14
C THR A 602 -3.46 9.81 22.50
N ARG A 603 -4.20 10.15 23.56
CA ARG A 603 -3.97 9.61 24.91
C ARG A 603 -5.28 9.11 25.53
N GLY A 604 -5.24 7.91 26.12
CA GLY A 604 -6.36 7.34 26.88
C GLY A 604 -7.61 6.96 26.06
N ARG A 605 -7.55 7.02 24.73
CA ARG A 605 -8.62 6.62 23.80
C ARG A 605 -8.02 6.24 22.43
N ASP A 606 -8.72 5.39 21.68
CA ASP A 606 -8.26 4.87 20.39
C ASP A 606 -8.33 5.88 19.24
N VAL A 607 -7.44 5.72 18.26
CA VAL A 607 -7.27 6.62 17.12
C VAL A 607 -8.53 6.66 16.25
N GLU A 608 -9.15 5.51 15.96
CA GLU A 608 -10.31 5.46 15.07
C GLU A 608 -11.51 6.24 15.62
N SER A 609 -11.83 6.05 16.90
CA SER A 609 -12.98 6.71 17.54
C SER A 609 -12.79 8.23 17.62
N ILE A 610 -11.57 8.70 17.93
CA ILE A 610 -11.28 10.13 17.98
C ILE A 610 -11.43 10.75 16.59
N VAL A 611 -10.85 10.12 15.55
CA VAL A 611 -10.89 10.67 14.19
C VAL A 611 -12.32 10.66 13.63
N LYS A 612 -13.11 9.62 13.86
CA LYS A 612 -14.52 9.58 13.45
C LYS A 612 -15.35 10.69 14.12
N GLU A 613 -15.13 10.94 15.41
CA GLU A 613 -15.80 12.03 16.13
C GLU A 613 -15.38 13.41 15.59
N ILE A 614 -14.08 13.60 15.31
CA ILE A 614 -13.56 14.82 14.67
C ILE A 614 -14.16 15.01 13.28
N GLN A 615 -14.17 13.97 12.44
CA GLN A 615 -14.73 14.00 11.09
C GLN A 615 -16.19 14.46 11.11
N GLN A 616 -16.98 13.90 12.02
CA GLN A 616 -18.38 14.28 12.18
C GLN A 616 -18.51 15.76 12.56
N LYS A 617 -17.81 16.20 13.61
CA LYS A 617 -17.85 17.61 14.06
C LYS A 617 -17.35 18.60 13.01
N ILE A 618 -16.30 18.25 12.25
CA ILE A 618 -15.80 19.10 11.15
C ILE A 618 -16.84 19.22 10.04
N ASN A 619 -17.48 18.11 9.65
CA ASN A 619 -18.51 18.13 8.60
C ASN A 619 -19.75 18.94 9.01
N ASP A 620 -20.08 18.96 10.31
CA ASP A 620 -21.23 19.69 10.85
C ASP A 620 -20.93 21.20 11.05
N ASP A 621 -19.75 21.54 11.61
CA ASP A 621 -19.41 22.90 12.04
C ASP A 621 -18.56 23.71 11.03
N VAL A 622 -17.84 23.06 10.10
CA VAL A 622 -16.91 23.71 9.17
C VAL A 622 -17.37 23.57 7.73
N LYS A 623 -17.85 24.68 7.15
CA LYS A 623 -18.16 24.77 5.71
C LYS A 623 -16.92 25.20 4.93
N PHE A 624 -16.40 24.32 4.09
CA PHE A 624 -15.24 24.60 3.21
C PHE A 624 -15.68 25.29 1.91
N ASP A 625 -14.91 26.28 1.49
CA ASP A 625 -15.05 26.94 0.18
C ASP A 625 -14.67 25.99 -0.98
N PRO A 626 -15.16 26.23 -2.21
CA PRO A 626 -14.75 25.45 -3.38
C PRO A 626 -13.23 25.43 -3.55
N GLY A 627 -12.67 24.23 -3.75
CA GLY A 627 -11.22 24.01 -3.84
C GLY A 627 -10.52 23.76 -2.50
N TYR A 628 -11.25 23.84 -1.37
CA TYR A 628 -10.74 23.49 -0.05
C TYR A 628 -11.33 22.17 0.43
N TYR A 629 -10.48 21.30 0.98
CA TYR A 629 -10.92 20.02 1.52
C TYR A 629 -9.95 19.51 2.61
N PRO A 630 -10.48 18.86 3.66
CA PRO A 630 -9.67 18.20 4.67
C PRO A 630 -9.32 16.76 4.24
N THR A 631 -8.17 16.27 4.69
CA THR A 631 -7.79 14.86 4.69
C THR A 631 -7.19 14.49 6.03
N TYR A 632 -7.30 13.23 6.42
CA TYR A 632 -6.84 12.72 7.70
C TYR A 632 -5.66 11.78 7.47
N GLY A 633 -4.48 12.18 7.91
CA GLY A 633 -3.26 11.40 7.87
C GLY A 633 -2.83 10.96 9.27
N GLY A 634 -1.65 10.38 9.35
CA GLY A 634 -1.08 9.90 10.62
C GLY A 634 -1.17 8.39 10.74
N THR A 635 -1.19 7.90 11.97
CA THR A 635 -1.48 6.50 12.31
C THR A 635 -2.85 6.05 11.79
N PHE A 636 -3.82 6.98 11.67
CA PHE A 636 -5.16 6.70 11.14
C PHE A 636 -5.17 6.26 9.67
N GLU A 637 -4.40 6.93 8.80
CA GLU A 637 -4.28 6.54 7.39
C GLU A 637 -3.72 5.12 7.23
N ASN A 638 -2.74 4.78 8.07
CA ASN A 638 -2.15 3.44 8.08
C ASN A 638 -3.11 2.38 8.63
N LEU A 639 -3.91 2.74 9.65
CA LEU A 639 -5.00 1.90 10.13
C LEU A 639 -6.02 1.63 9.01
N GLN A 640 -6.43 2.67 8.27
CA GLN A 640 -7.38 2.52 7.16
C GLN A 640 -6.82 1.63 6.05
N ALA A 641 -5.59 1.88 5.60
CA ALA A 641 -4.93 1.07 4.58
C ALA A 641 -4.76 -0.40 5.01
N ALA A 642 -4.42 -0.65 6.28
CA ALA A 642 -4.28 -2.00 6.82
C ALA A 642 -5.64 -2.69 6.98
N ASN A 643 -6.69 -1.98 7.41
CA ASN A 643 -8.06 -2.50 7.50
C ASN A 643 -8.61 -2.89 6.13
N GLU A 644 -8.42 -2.07 5.09
CA GLU A 644 -8.82 -2.39 3.71
C GLU A 644 -8.14 -3.67 3.20
N ARG A 645 -6.85 -3.85 3.53
CA ARG A 645 -6.11 -5.07 3.17
C ARG A 645 -6.55 -6.28 3.98
N LEU A 646 -6.77 -6.15 5.29
CA LEU A 646 -7.27 -7.24 6.13
C LEU A 646 -8.70 -7.66 5.76
N ALA A 647 -9.54 -6.72 5.32
CA ALA A 647 -10.87 -7.00 4.79
C ALA A 647 -10.83 -7.95 3.57
N ILE A 648 -9.69 -8.02 2.85
CA ILE A 648 -9.45 -8.97 1.77
C ILE A 648 -8.70 -10.21 2.27
N ALA A 649 -7.65 -10.03 3.07
CA ALA A 649 -6.77 -11.10 3.53
C ALA A 649 -7.47 -12.12 4.44
N VAL A 650 -8.35 -11.66 5.35
CA VAL A 650 -9.08 -12.54 6.28
C VAL A 650 -10.07 -13.45 5.53
N PRO A 651 -10.95 -12.95 4.64
CA PRO A 651 -11.80 -13.83 3.83
C PRO A 651 -11.01 -14.81 2.96
N LEU A 652 -9.88 -14.39 2.39
CA LEU A 652 -9.01 -15.28 1.63
C LEU A 652 -8.44 -16.40 2.52
N ALA A 653 -7.98 -16.09 3.72
CA ALA A 653 -7.52 -17.08 4.70
C ALA A 653 -8.64 -18.08 5.03
N LEU A 654 -9.84 -17.59 5.36
CA LEU A 654 -11.00 -18.42 5.67
C LEU A 654 -11.40 -19.33 4.50
N LEU A 655 -11.34 -18.82 3.28
CA LEU A 655 -11.61 -19.60 2.08
C LEU A 655 -10.56 -20.71 1.90
N LEU A 656 -9.28 -20.40 2.07
CA LEU A 656 -8.21 -21.39 1.97
C LEU A 656 -8.34 -22.48 3.04
N ILE A 657 -8.71 -22.12 4.27
CA ILE A 657 -9.03 -23.08 5.33
C ILE A 657 -10.18 -24.00 4.89
N LEU A 658 -11.28 -23.42 4.38
CA LEU A 658 -12.44 -24.20 3.94
C LEU A 658 -12.09 -25.15 2.79
N LEU A 659 -11.28 -24.70 1.83
CA LEU A 659 -10.80 -25.51 0.72
C LEU A 659 -9.95 -26.69 1.21
N LEU A 660 -9.00 -26.45 2.12
CA LEU A 660 -8.17 -27.51 2.70
C LEU A 660 -9.01 -28.51 3.49
N LEU A 661 -9.96 -28.04 4.31
CA LEU A 661 -10.88 -28.91 5.03
C LEU A 661 -11.71 -29.79 4.09
N TYR A 662 -12.17 -29.22 2.97
CA TYR A 662 -12.88 -29.98 1.94
C TYR A 662 -11.98 -31.06 1.32
N LEU A 663 -10.74 -30.73 0.98
CA LEU A 663 -9.76 -31.69 0.43
C LEU A 663 -9.42 -32.81 1.43
N THR A 664 -9.32 -32.49 2.73
CA THR A 664 -9.00 -33.47 3.77
C THR A 664 -10.14 -34.46 4.02
N PHE A 665 -11.38 -34.00 4.11
CA PHE A 665 -12.53 -34.86 4.46
C PHE A 665 -13.33 -35.36 3.26
N ASN A 666 -13.04 -34.85 2.06
CA ASN A 666 -13.78 -35.11 0.82
C ASN A 666 -15.31 -34.97 1.00
N SER A 667 -15.72 -34.04 1.87
CA SER A 667 -17.10 -33.86 2.31
C SER A 667 -17.32 -32.43 2.77
N LEU A 668 -18.10 -31.66 2.01
CA LEU A 668 -18.46 -30.29 2.34
C LEU A 668 -19.21 -30.20 3.68
N LYS A 669 -19.98 -31.25 4.02
CA LYS A 669 -20.69 -31.37 5.30
C LYS A 669 -19.71 -31.35 6.49
N HIS A 670 -18.69 -32.19 6.46
CA HIS A 670 -17.68 -32.25 7.53
C HIS A 670 -16.79 -31.00 7.52
N ALA A 671 -16.46 -30.46 6.35
CA ALA A 671 -15.69 -29.22 6.24
C ALA A 671 -16.42 -28.03 6.88
N LEU A 672 -17.70 -27.80 6.55
CA LEU A 672 -18.51 -26.73 7.17
C LEU A 672 -18.72 -26.94 8.67
N LEU A 673 -18.89 -28.20 9.12
CA LEU A 673 -18.99 -28.51 10.53
C LEU A 673 -17.74 -28.08 11.30
N ILE A 674 -16.55 -28.44 10.80
CA ILE A 674 -15.28 -28.03 11.41
C ILE A 674 -15.09 -26.51 11.32
N PHE A 675 -15.51 -25.90 10.20
CA PHE A 675 -15.45 -24.46 9.99
C PHE A 675 -16.26 -23.67 11.04
N THR A 676 -17.30 -24.26 11.65
CA THR A 676 -18.04 -23.63 12.77
C THR A 676 -17.18 -23.38 14.01
N ALA A 677 -16.03 -24.06 14.16
CA ALA A 677 -15.09 -23.82 15.25
C ALA A 677 -14.46 -22.40 15.20
N ILE A 678 -14.41 -21.77 14.02
CA ILE A 678 -13.84 -20.44 13.82
C ILE A 678 -14.70 -19.34 14.50
N PRO A 679 -16.01 -19.21 14.21
CA PRO A 679 -16.88 -18.30 14.96
C PRO A 679 -16.87 -18.56 16.47
N LEU A 680 -16.79 -19.83 16.89
CA LEU A 680 -16.77 -20.19 18.31
C LEU A 680 -15.47 -19.73 19.00
N SER A 681 -14.33 -19.76 18.31
CA SER A 681 -13.06 -19.25 18.84
C SER A 681 -13.01 -17.72 18.88
N ALA A 682 -13.62 -17.04 17.90
CA ALA A 682 -13.67 -15.59 17.86
C ALA A 682 -14.35 -14.99 19.10
N ILE A 683 -15.38 -15.65 19.65
CA ILE A 683 -16.11 -15.22 20.86
C ILE A 683 -15.15 -14.97 22.02
N GLY A 684 -14.28 -15.93 22.34
CA GLY A 684 -13.34 -15.78 23.45
C GLY A 684 -12.24 -14.76 23.17
N GLY A 685 -11.80 -14.62 21.92
CA GLY A 685 -10.79 -13.63 21.53
C GLY A 685 -11.29 -12.19 21.73
N VAL A 686 -12.51 -11.89 21.25
CA VAL A 686 -13.14 -10.57 21.42
C VAL A 686 -13.43 -10.27 22.89
N LEU A 687 -13.98 -11.24 23.62
CA LEU A 687 -14.25 -11.07 25.06
C LEU A 687 -12.96 -10.83 25.85
N ALA A 688 -11.86 -11.49 25.51
CA ALA A 688 -10.59 -11.29 26.18
C ALA A 688 -10.00 -9.89 25.92
N LEU A 689 -10.11 -9.36 24.70
CA LEU A 689 -9.74 -7.97 24.41
C LEU A 689 -10.58 -6.98 25.21
N TRP A 690 -11.90 -7.18 25.22
CA TRP A 690 -12.84 -6.31 25.92
C TRP A 690 -12.61 -6.30 27.44
N ILE A 691 -12.45 -7.47 28.07
CA ILE A 691 -12.18 -7.59 29.52
C ILE A 691 -10.86 -6.92 29.90
N ARG A 692 -9.85 -6.97 29.03
CA ARG A 692 -8.55 -6.33 29.27
C ARG A 692 -8.52 -4.86 28.84
N GLY A 693 -9.62 -4.31 28.34
CA GLY A 693 -9.70 -2.92 27.89
C GLY A 693 -8.78 -2.60 26.72
N MET A 694 -8.44 -3.58 25.88
CA MET A 694 -7.57 -3.38 24.73
C MET A 694 -8.39 -3.13 23.46
N PRO A 695 -8.09 -2.08 22.68
CA PRO A 695 -8.72 -1.86 21.37
C PRO A 695 -8.31 -2.95 20.37
N PHE A 696 -9.04 -3.03 19.26
CA PHE A 696 -8.63 -3.84 18.13
C PHE A 696 -7.40 -3.21 17.45
N SER A 697 -6.34 -3.99 17.29
CA SER A 697 -5.13 -3.58 16.56
C SER A 697 -4.75 -4.57 15.48
N ILE A 698 -3.86 -4.20 14.56
CA ILE A 698 -3.38 -5.13 13.52
C ILE A 698 -2.70 -6.36 14.14
N SER A 699 -2.00 -6.19 15.28
CA SER A 699 -1.47 -7.31 16.08
C SER A 699 -2.58 -8.25 16.59
N ALA A 700 -3.69 -7.71 17.06
CA ALA A 700 -4.85 -8.50 17.48
C ALA A 700 -5.51 -9.22 16.29
N GLY A 701 -5.61 -8.56 15.13
CA GLY A 701 -6.10 -9.15 13.88
C GLY A 701 -5.28 -10.36 13.43
N ILE A 702 -3.95 -10.26 13.50
CA ILE A 702 -3.04 -11.40 13.24
C ILE A 702 -3.25 -12.51 14.28
N GLY A 703 -3.47 -12.15 15.55
CA GLY A 703 -3.85 -13.11 16.60
C GLY A 703 -5.13 -13.89 16.27
N PHE A 704 -6.16 -13.25 15.70
CA PHE A 704 -7.37 -13.94 15.24
C PHE A 704 -7.09 -14.88 14.08
N ILE A 705 -6.28 -14.44 13.09
CA ILE A 705 -5.87 -15.28 11.97
C ILE A 705 -5.17 -16.54 12.50
N ALA A 706 -4.17 -16.39 13.37
CA ALA A 706 -3.48 -17.49 14.03
C ALA A 706 -4.45 -18.43 14.78
N LEU A 707 -5.35 -17.86 15.59
CA LEU A 707 -6.37 -18.59 16.34
C LEU A 707 -7.27 -19.44 15.42
N PHE A 708 -7.65 -18.94 14.25
CA PHE A 708 -8.53 -19.69 13.33
C PHE A 708 -7.89 -20.99 12.85
N GLY A 709 -6.58 -20.98 12.52
CA GLY A 709 -5.87 -22.18 12.12
C GLY A 709 -5.85 -23.26 13.22
N VAL A 710 -5.62 -22.84 14.46
CA VAL A 710 -5.50 -23.74 15.62
C VAL A 710 -6.87 -24.26 16.06
N ALA A 711 -7.90 -23.41 16.06
CA ALA A 711 -9.26 -23.80 16.37
C ALA A 711 -9.78 -24.90 15.43
N VAL A 712 -9.40 -24.82 14.15
CA VAL A 712 -9.75 -25.81 13.12
C VAL A 712 -9.11 -27.16 13.40
N LEU A 713 -7.83 -27.20 13.81
CA LEU A 713 -7.12 -28.45 14.14
C LEU A 713 -7.85 -29.26 15.21
N ASN A 714 -8.35 -28.62 16.28
CA ASN A 714 -9.15 -29.28 17.32
C ASN A 714 -10.41 -29.95 16.74
N GLY A 715 -11.07 -29.30 15.79
CA GLY A 715 -12.23 -29.87 15.09
C GLY A 715 -11.87 -31.05 14.18
N ILE A 716 -10.74 -30.98 13.46
CA ILE A 716 -10.26 -32.06 12.58
C ILE A 716 -10.04 -33.35 13.38
N VAL A 717 -9.36 -33.25 14.53
CA VAL A 717 -9.03 -34.42 15.36
C VAL A 717 -10.30 -35.10 15.89
N LEU A 718 -11.31 -34.33 16.29
CA LEU A 718 -12.58 -34.86 16.81
C LEU A 718 -13.39 -35.58 15.72
N ILE A 719 -13.57 -34.94 14.56
CA ILE A 719 -14.37 -35.49 13.45
C ILE A 719 -13.68 -36.70 12.81
N SER A 720 -12.35 -36.70 12.72
CA SER A 720 -11.57 -37.85 12.24
C SER A 720 -11.85 -39.10 13.08
N GLU A 721 -11.96 -38.96 14.41
CA GLU A 721 -12.32 -40.07 15.30
C GLU A 721 -13.76 -40.56 15.10
N PHE A 722 -14.73 -39.65 15.03
CA PHE A 722 -16.13 -40.03 14.77
C PHE A 722 -16.27 -40.82 13.47
N ASN A 723 -15.55 -40.38 12.42
CA ASN A 723 -15.54 -41.06 11.14
C ASN A 723 -14.82 -42.42 11.21
N ARG A 724 -13.80 -42.58 12.06
CA ARG A 724 -13.13 -43.87 12.28
C ARG A 724 -14.08 -44.86 12.95
N LEU A 725 -14.70 -44.49 14.07
CA LEU A 725 -15.65 -45.34 14.81
C LEU A 725 -16.87 -45.74 13.94
N LYS A 726 -17.32 -44.84 13.07
CA LYS A 726 -18.37 -45.12 12.08
C LYS A 726 -17.93 -46.15 11.03
N LYS A 727 -16.69 -46.05 10.54
CA LYS A 727 -16.09 -47.03 9.60
C LYS A 727 -15.87 -48.41 10.24
N GLU A 728 -15.61 -48.45 11.55
CA GLU A 728 -15.46 -49.68 12.34
C GLU A 728 -16.81 -50.41 12.60
N GLY A 729 -17.94 -49.88 12.12
CA GLY A 729 -19.23 -50.57 12.11
C GLY A 729 -20.23 -50.17 13.19
N MET A 730 -19.91 -49.21 14.06
CA MET A 730 -20.87 -48.66 15.02
C MET A 730 -22.00 -47.91 14.31
N LYS A 731 -23.25 -48.17 14.72
CA LYS A 731 -24.45 -47.57 14.10
C LYS A 731 -25.14 -46.50 14.96
N ASP A 732 -24.96 -46.52 16.28
CA ASP A 732 -25.54 -45.48 17.15
C ASP A 732 -24.64 -44.23 17.19
N ILE A 733 -25.13 -43.14 16.60
CA ILE A 733 -24.43 -41.85 16.53
C ILE A 733 -24.18 -41.28 17.93
N SER A 734 -25.08 -41.50 18.88
CA SER A 734 -24.92 -40.98 20.26
C SER A 734 -23.81 -41.73 21.00
N GLU A 735 -23.67 -43.03 20.75
CA GLU A 735 -22.60 -43.86 21.30
C GLU A 735 -21.24 -43.54 20.65
N ILE A 736 -21.21 -43.35 19.32
CA ILE A 736 -20.02 -42.87 18.59
C ILE A 736 -19.51 -41.55 19.17
N ILE A 737 -20.42 -40.61 19.44
CA ILE A 737 -20.03 -39.32 20.03
C ILE A 737 -19.47 -39.50 21.43
N ARG A 738 -20.13 -40.25 22.31
CA ARG A 738 -19.68 -40.48 23.69
C ARG A 738 -18.30 -41.13 23.72
N LEU A 739 -18.12 -42.19 22.93
CA LEU A 739 -16.86 -42.91 22.88
C LEU A 739 -15.77 -42.04 22.21
N GLY A 740 -16.06 -41.42 21.07
CA GLY A 740 -15.12 -40.59 20.33
C GLY A 740 -14.65 -39.35 21.09
N THR A 741 -15.57 -38.64 21.76
CA THR A 741 -15.18 -37.50 22.61
C THR A 741 -14.41 -37.94 23.84
N SER A 742 -14.74 -39.09 24.45
CA SER A 742 -13.98 -39.61 25.60
C SER A 742 -12.52 -39.93 25.24
N VAL A 743 -12.29 -40.53 24.07
CA VAL A 743 -10.94 -40.87 23.58
C VAL A 743 -10.15 -39.62 23.17
N ARG A 744 -10.83 -38.59 22.63
CA ARG A 744 -10.18 -37.36 22.14
C ARG A 744 -10.12 -36.22 23.16
N LEU A 745 -10.80 -36.33 24.29
CA LEU A 745 -10.79 -35.32 25.35
C LEU A 745 -9.36 -35.01 25.82
N ARG A 746 -8.55 -36.05 26.06
CA ARG A 746 -7.17 -35.89 26.54
C ARG A 746 -6.28 -35.14 25.55
N PRO A 747 -6.16 -35.57 24.28
CA PRO A 747 -5.40 -34.83 23.28
C PRO A 747 -5.86 -33.37 23.13
N VAL A 748 -7.16 -33.12 23.01
CA VAL A 748 -7.70 -31.76 22.76
C VAL A 748 -7.46 -30.82 23.94
N ILE A 749 -7.63 -31.28 25.19
CA ILE A 749 -7.32 -30.46 26.38
C ILE A 749 -5.81 -30.20 26.46
N MET A 750 -4.99 -31.19 26.15
CA MET A 750 -3.54 -31.05 26.21
C MET A 750 -3.02 -30.00 25.22
N THR A 751 -3.45 -30.06 23.96
CA THR A 751 -3.02 -29.13 22.91
C THR A 751 -3.52 -27.71 23.21
N ALA A 752 -4.77 -27.57 23.65
CA ALA A 752 -5.33 -26.29 24.05
C ALA A 752 -4.64 -25.65 25.27
N LEU A 753 -4.35 -26.43 26.31
CA LEU A 753 -3.64 -25.93 27.50
C LEU A 753 -2.19 -25.58 27.18
N VAL A 754 -1.50 -26.38 26.39
CA VAL A 754 -0.12 -26.13 25.99
C VAL A 754 -0.02 -24.84 25.16
N ALA A 755 -0.90 -24.64 24.16
CA ALA A 755 -0.93 -23.41 23.36
C ALA A 755 -1.36 -22.17 24.18
N SER A 756 -2.43 -22.27 24.98
CA SER A 756 -2.88 -21.12 25.79
C SER A 756 -1.86 -20.74 26.88
N LEU A 757 -1.25 -21.70 27.56
CA LEU A 757 -0.23 -21.42 28.58
C LEU A 757 1.13 -21.02 27.98
N GLY A 758 1.45 -21.46 26.76
CA GLY A 758 2.64 -21.02 26.02
C GLY A 758 2.63 -19.52 25.72
N PHE A 759 1.46 -18.96 25.37
CA PHE A 759 1.27 -17.52 25.17
C PHE A 759 1.13 -16.70 26.47
N LEU A 760 0.94 -17.35 27.63
CA LEU A 760 0.64 -16.66 28.89
C LEU A 760 1.71 -15.64 29.32
N PRO A 761 3.02 -15.94 29.26
CA PRO A 761 4.07 -14.95 29.58
C PRO A 761 3.99 -13.73 28.69
N MET A 762 3.77 -13.91 27.39
CA MET A 762 3.64 -12.80 26.42
C MET A 762 2.42 -11.93 26.70
N ALA A 763 1.31 -12.53 27.12
CA ALA A 763 0.10 -11.80 27.47
C ALA A 763 0.26 -10.96 28.75
N LEU A 764 1.14 -11.34 29.68
CA LEU A 764 1.35 -10.67 30.97
C LEU A 764 2.60 -9.77 31.02
N SER A 765 3.53 -9.95 30.07
CA SER A 765 4.83 -9.26 30.07
C SER A 765 4.70 -7.75 30.03
N SER A 766 5.35 -7.04 30.97
CA SER A 766 5.34 -5.57 31.06
C SER A 766 6.62 -4.91 30.53
N GLY A 767 7.52 -5.68 29.90
CA GLY A 767 8.80 -5.18 29.39
C GLY A 767 8.69 -4.46 28.05
N SER A 768 9.72 -3.68 27.71
CA SER A 768 9.86 -2.98 26.43
C SER A 768 9.60 -3.93 25.25
N GLY A 769 8.62 -3.61 24.40
CA GLY A 769 8.29 -4.42 23.24
C GLY A 769 7.17 -5.42 23.43
N ALA A 770 6.74 -5.66 24.68
CA ALA A 770 5.63 -6.55 24.96
C ALA A 770 4.30 -5.99 24.43
N GLU A 771 4.20 -4.67 24.22
CA GLU A 771 2.99 -3.98 23.76
C GLU A 771 2.46 -4.54 22.45
N VAL A 772 3.35 -4.94 21.53
CA VAL A 772 2.95 -5.55 20.26
C VAL A 772 2.50 -7.01 20.44
N GLN A 773 3.03 -7.72 21.44
CA GLN A 773 2.75 -9.14 21.70
C GLN A 773 1.46 -9.36 22.51
N ARG A 774 1.15 -8.47 23.46
CA ARG A 774 0.01 -8.63 24.38
C ARG A 774 -1.33 -8.79 23.66
N PRO A 775 -1.70 -7.98 22.66
CA PRO A 775 -3.00 -8.13 21.99
C PRO A 775 -3.10 -9.46 21.23
N LEU A 776 -2.02 -9.83 20.52
CA LEU A 776 -1.92 -11.10 19.80
C LEU A 776 -2.11 -12.29 20.75
N ALA A 777 -1.34 -12.33 21.83
CA ALA A 777 -1.40 -13.41 22.83
C ALA A 777 -2.77 -13.45 23.53
N THR A 778 -3.35 -12.29 23.87
CA THR A 778 -4.67 -12.20 24.51
C THR A 778 -5.78 -12.82 23.67
N VAL A 779 -5.80 -12.51 22.36
CA VAL A 779 -6.78 -13.06 21.42
C VAL A 779 -6.64 -14.57 21.33
N VAL A 780 -5.42 -15.08 21.18
CA VAL A 780 -5.18 -16.52 21.04
C VAL A 780 -5.56 -17.28 22.33
N ILE A 781 -5.18 -16.78 23.51
CA ILE A 781 -5.52 -17.41 24.80
C ILE A 781 -7.03 -17.45 25.01
N GLY A 782 -7.70 -16.29 24.94
CA GLY A 782 -9.15 -16.21 25.12
C GLY A 782 -9.89 -17.04 24.08
N GLY A 783 -9.43 -16.98 22.85
CA GLY A 783 -9.95 -17.74 21.73
C GLY A 783 -9.84 -19.25 21.94
N LEU A 784 -8.67 -19.78 22.32
CA LEU A 784 -8.46 -21.21 22.53
C LEU A 784 -9.24 -21.76 23.72
N LEU A 785 -9.38 -20.98 24.80
CA LEU A 785 -10.19 -21.37 25.95
C LEU A 785 -11.66 -21.54 25.55
N SER A 786 -12.21 -20.55 24.83
CA SER A 786 -13.59 -20.62 24.33
C SER A 786 -13.77 -21.70 23.26
N ALA A 787 -12.83 -21.81 22.30
CA ALA A 787 -12.87 -22.77 21.21
C ALA A 787 -12.88 -24.20 21.75
N THR A 788 -12.02 -24.51 22.72
CA THR A 788 -11.92 -25.85 23.30
C THR A 788 -13.21 -26.25 24.01
N LEU A 789 -13.75 -25.36 24.85
CA LEU A 789 -14.99 -25.61 25.58
C LEU A 789 -16.20 -25.75 24.65
N LEU A 790 -16.37 -24.80 23.72
CA LEU A 790 -17.52 -24.76 22.82
C LEU A 790 -17.42 -25.84 21.74
N THR A 791 -16.24 -26.14 21.21
CA THR A 791 -16.09 -27.20 20.19
C THR A 791 -16.38 -28.57 20.78
N LEU A 792 -15.96 -28.87 22.02
CA LEU A 792 -16.25 -30.15 22.66
C LEU A 792 -17.74 -30.35 23.00
N LEU A 793 -18.56 -29.30 23.03
CA LEU A 793 -19.98 -29.36 23.37
C LEU A 793 -20.90 -29.13 22.15
N VAL A 794 -20.62 -28.11 21.34
CA VAL A 794 -21.43 -27.69 20.20
C VAL A 794 -21.17 -28.58 18.98
N LEU A 795 -19.91 -28.90 18.67
CA LEU A 795 -19.56 -29.68 17.48
C LEU A 795 -20.21 -31.08 17.47
N PRO A 796 -20.26 -31.85 18.59
CA PRO A 796 -20.95 -33.13 18.63
C PRO A 796 -22.47 -33.00 18.43
N VAL A 797 -23.10 -31.95 18.97
CA VAL A 797 -24.54 -31.70 18.78
C VAL A 797 -24.84 -31.37 17.32
N LEU A 798 -24.02 -30.53 16.69
CA LEU A 798 -24.13 -30.21 15.27
C LEU A 798 -23.88 -31.44 14.38
N TYR A 799 -22.95 -32.34 14.76
CA TYR A 799 -22.73 -33.61 14.05
C TYR A 799 -23.99 -34.48 14.00
N ILE A 800 -24.76 -34.59 15.09
CA ILE A 800 -26.03 -35.34 15.13
C ILE A 800 -27.06 -34.74 14.18
N TRP A 801 -27.19 -33.41 14.16
CA TRP A 801 -28.13 -32.72 13.28
C TRP A 801 -27.77 -32.92 11.81
N LEU A 802 -26.48 -32.85 11.48
CA LEU A 802 -25.96 -33.01 10.13
C LEU A 802 -26.17 -34.43 9.57
N GLU A 803 -26.03 -35.44 10.42
CA GLU A 803 -26.24 -36.86 10.06
C GLU A 803 -27.73 -37.24 9.95
N LYS A 804 -28.63 -36.54 10.66
CA LYS A 804 -30.08 -36.73 10.53
C LYS A 804 -30.69 -36.07 9.28
N LEU A 805 -29.99 -35.11 8.67
CA LEU A 805 -30.45 -34.44 7.45
C LEU A 805 -30.18 -35.31 6.20
N GLN A 806 -31.26 -35.80 5.57
CA GLN A 806 -31.22 -36.53 4.29
C GLN A 806 -30.59 -35.68 3.18
N LYS A 807 -30.02 -36.38 2.18
CA LYS A 807 -29.26 -35.89 1.02
C LYS A 807 -29.75 -34.53 0.50
N LEU A 808 -29.08 -33.44 0.90
CA LEU A 808 -29.10 -32.20 0.15
C LEU A 808 -28.44 -32.46 -1.21
N LYS A 809 -29.17 -32.20 -2.30
CA LYS A 809 -28.64 -32.30 -3.67
C LYS A 809 -27.42 -31.39 -3.76
N ILE A 810 -26.31 -32.02 -4.14
CA ILE A 810 -25.00 -31.41 -4.33
C ILE A 810 -25.13 -30.35 -5.43
N ILE A 811 -24.79 -29.11 -5.09
CA ILE A 811 -24.45 -28.10 -6.10
C ILE A 811 -23.07 -28.52 -6.64
N PRO A 812 -22.89 -28.74 -7.95
CA PRO A 812 -21.61 -29.19 -8.48
C PRO A 812 -20.53 -28.14 -8.18
N VAL A 813 -19.33 -28.64 -7.89
CA VAL A 813 -18.08 -27.91 -7.56
C VAL A 813 -17.81 -26.73 -8.50
N THR A 814 -18.35 -26.76 -9.72
CA THR A 814 -18.36 -25.64 -10.65
C THR A 814 -18.91 -24.36 -10.05
N LEU A 815 -19.91 -24.36 -9.17
CA LEU A 815 -20.52 -23.13 -8.66
C LEU A 815 -19.70 -22.44 -7.55
N VAL A 816 -18.92 -23.21 -6.78
CA VAL A 816 -18.00 -22.67 -5.76
C VAL A 816 -16.67 -22.23 -6.39
N VAL A 817 -16.20 -22.95 -7.41
CA VAL A 817 -15.05 -22.54 -8.24
C VAL A 817 -15.40 -21.31 -9.09
N LEU A 818 -16.63 -21.20 -9.59
CA LEU A 818 -17.10 -20.05 -10.35
C LEU A 818 -17.38 -18.83 -9.45
N LEU A 819 -17.77 -19.02 -8.18
CA LEU A 819 -17.81 -17.95 -7.17
C LEU A 819 -16.40 -17.48 -6.77
N LEU A 820 -15.43 -18.39 -6.73
CA LEU A 820 -14.00 -18.10 -6.55
C LEU A 820 -13.43 -17.25 -7.71
N CYS A 821 -13.87 -17.51 -8.95
CA CYS A 821 -13.51 -16.69 -10.11
C CYS A 821 -14.25 -15.34 -10.16
N VAL A 822 -15.36 -15.18 -9.43
CA VAL A 822 -16.17 -13.94 -9.43
C VAL A 822 -15.72 -12.96 -8.34
N PHE A 823 -15.22 -13.43 -7.19
CA PHE A 823 -14.69 -12.56 -6.12
C PHE A 823 -13.17 -12.33 -6.17
N GLY A 824 -12.45 -13.06 -7.04
CA GLY A 824 -11.03 -12.84 -7.32
C GLY A 824 -10.80 -12.23 -8.70
N ARG A 825 -11.18 -10.97 -8.92
CA ARG A 825 -10.53 -10.16 -9.96
C ARG A 825 -9.33 -9.44 -9.33
N TYR A 826 -8.29 -10.21 -9.05
CA TYR A 826 -6.93 -9.70 -9.01
C TYR A 826 -6.10 -10.56 -9.95
N ASP A 827 -5.35 -9.88 -10.81
CA ASP A 827 -4.58 -10.43 -11.92
C ASP A 827 -3.82 -11.68 -11.48
N ALA A 828 -4.29 -12.83 -11.98
CA ALA A 828 -3.46 -14.02 -12.00
C ALA A 828 -2.15 -13.60 -12.68
N GLN A 829 -1.03 -13.71 -11.97
CA GLN A 829 0.28 -13.81 -12.59
C GLN A 829 0.17 -14.98 -13.56
N ALA A 830 -0.11 -14.63 -14.81
CA ALA A 830 -0.13 -15.56 -15.90
C ALA A 830 1.23 -16.24 -15.88
N GLN A 831 1.21 -17.57 -15.94
CA GLN A 831 2.26 -18.30 -16.63
C GLN A 831 2.63 -17.47 -17.86
N THR A 832 3.85 -16.93 -17.88
CA THR A 832 4.36 -16.10 -18.97
C THR A 832 4.54 -16.98 -20.20
N ASN A 833 3.41 -17.34 -20.81
CA ASN A 833 3.37 -17.83 -22.16
C ASN A 833 3.77 -16.64 -23.02
N LYS A 834 5.01 -16.68 -23.50
CA LYS A 834 5.50 -15.71 -24.46
C LYS A 834 4.51 -15.66 -25.64
N LEU A 835 4.01 -14.48 -25.95
CA LEU A 835 2.96 -14.30 -26.93
C LEU A 835 3.55 -14.02 -28.31
N SER A 836 3.09 -14.72 -29.35
CA SER A 836 3.32 -14.31 -30.73
C SER A 836 2.46 -13.09 -31.09
N ILE A 837 2.81 -12.37 -32.16
CA ILE A 837 2.03 -11.21 -32.64
C ILE A 837 0.56 -11.59 -32.93
N SER A 838 0.31 -12.77 -33.49
CA SER A 838 -1.04 -13.25 -33.79
C SER A 838 -1.84 -13.58 -32.53
N GLN A 839 -1.19 -14.22 -31.53
CA GLN A 839 -1.80 -14.51 -30.24
C GLN A 839 -2.11 -13.23 -29.46
N ALA A 840 -1.21 -12.25 -29.47
CA ALA A 840 -1.42 -10.96 -28.82
C ALA A 840 -2.64 -10.22 -29.41
N VAL A 841 -2.78 -10.23 -30.74
CA VAL A 841 -3.94 -9.66 -31.43
C VAL A 841 -5.23 -10.41 -31.09
N GLN A 842 -5.21 -11.75 -31.08
CA GLN A 842 -6.39 -12.54 -30.73
C GLN A 842 -6.86 -12.29 -29.31
N ILE A 843 -5.94 -12.33 -28.34
CA ILE A 843 -6.24 -12.07 -26.92
C ILE A 843 -6.78 -10.65 -26.75
N ALA A 844 -6.20 -9.66 -27.43
CA ALA A 844 -6.71 -8.29 -27.39
C ALA A 844 -8.16 -8.19 -27.90
N MET A 845 -8.50 -8.86 -29.00
CA MET A 845 -9.88 -8.84 -29.53
C MET A 845 -10.90 -9.51 -28.61
N GLU A 846 -10.47 -10.48 -27.79
CA GLU A 846 -11.33 -11.21 -26.87
C GLU A 846 -11.49 -10.46 -25.53
N ASN A 847 -10.38 -9.97 -24.97
CA ASN A 847 -10.31 -9.50 -23.59
C ASN A 847 -10.29 -7.97 -23.42
N ASN A 848 -10.03 -7.19 -24.49
CA ASN A 848 -9.93 -5.74 -24.36
C ASN A 848 -11.27 -5.10 -23.92
N PRO A 849 -11.27 -4.24 -22.88
CA PRO A 849 -12.49 -3.62 -22.35
C PRO A 849 -13.27 -2.77 -23.37
N ALA A 850 -12.60 -2.11 -24.31
CA ALA A 850 -13.26 -1.28 -25.32
C ALA A 850 -14.07 -2.14 -26.30
N VAL A 851 -13.52 -3.28 -26.73
CA VAL A 851 -14.23 -4.25 -27.57
C VAL A 851 -15.37 -4.93 -26.79
N ALA A 852 -15.15 -5.28 -25.52
CA ALA A 852 -16.18 -5.83 -24.66
C ALA A 852 -17.35 -4.85 -24.46
N GLY A 853 -17.06 -3.57 -24.20
CA GLY A 853 -18.05 -2.49 -24.10
C GLY A 853 -18.83 -2.30 -25.40
N GLY A 854 -18.15 -2.36 -26.55
CA GLY A 854 -18.78 -2.34 -27.87
C GLY A 854 -19.73 -3.53 -28.10
N LYS A 855 -19.32 -4.76 -27.77
CA LYS A 855 -20.19 -5.96 -27.85
C LYS A 855 -21.40 -5.86 -26.90
N LEU A 856 -21.24 -5.29 -25.71
CA LEU A 856 -22.35 -5.01 -24.80
C LEU A 856 -23.31 -3.97 -25.38
N ASN A 857 -22.80 -2.94 -26.06
CA ASN A 857 -23.65 -1.96 -26.76
C ASN A 857 -24.46 -2.60 -27.90
N VAL A 858 -23.89 -3.58 -28.63
CA VAL A 858 -24.65 -4.37 -29.61
C VAL A 858 -25.80 -5.12 -28.93
N LYS A 859 -25.53 -5.83 -27.83
CA LYS A 859 -26.56 -6.52 -27.04
C LYS A 859 -27.62 -5.55 -26.50
N LEU A 860 -27.22 -4.35 -26.07
CA LEU A 860 -28.14 -3.30 -25.64
C LEU A 860 -29.08 -2.90 -26.78
N GLN A 861 -28.55 -2.63 -27.98
CA GLN A 861 -29.39 -2.30 -29.14
C GLN A 861 -30.28 -3.46 -29.58
N GLU A 862 -29.85 -4.71 -29.40
CA GLU A 862 -30.69 -5.89 -29.63
C GLU A 862 -31.86 -5.96 -28.64
N GLN A 863 -31.65 -5.62 -27.36
CA GLN A 863 -32.75 -5.54 -26.39
C GLN A 863 -33.68 -4.36 -26.69
N VAL A 864 -33.13 -3.19 -27.02
CA VAL A 864 -33.92 -2.02 -27.44
C VAL A 864 -34.74 -2.32 -28.69
N LYS A 865 -34.21 -3.09 -29.66
CA LYS A 865 -34.97 -3.53 -30.83
C LYS A 865 -36.22 -4.35 -30.43
N ARG A 866 -36.19 -5.09 -29.33
CA ARG A 866 -37.36 -5.86 -28.84
C ARG A 866 -38.49 -4.96 -28.33
N THR A 867 -38.20 -3.71 -27.94
CA THR A 867 -39.24 -2.73 -27.56
C THR A 867 -39.99 -2.15 -28.75
N ALA A 868 -39.64 -2.53 -29.99
CA ALA A 868 -40.35 -2.10 -31.19
C ALA A 868 -41.84 -2.45 -31.19
N PHE A 869 -42.27 -3.44 -30.38
CA PHE A 869 -43.67 -3.87 -30.19
C PHE A 869 -44.23 -3.49 -28.79
N GLU A 870 -43.65 -2.49 -28.13
CA GLU A 870 -44.17 -2.02 -26.85
C GLU A 870 -45.60 -1.51 -27.00
N MET A 871 -46.54 -2.19 -26.33
CA MET A 871 -47.93 -1.74 -26.23
C MET A 871 -48.06 -0.77 -25.06
N PRO A 872 -48.79 0.35 -25.22
CA PRO A 872 -49.14 1.21 -24.08
C PRO A 872 -49.82 0.41 -22.98
N LYS A 873 -49.69 0.86 -21.73
CA LYS A 873 -50.32 0.19 -20.59
C LYS A 873 -51.85 0.22 -20.74
N THR A 874 -52.51 -0.86 -20.34
CA THR A 874 -53.97 -0.90 -20.23
C THR A 874 -54.41 0.06 -19.14
N ASP A 875 -55.30 0.99 -19.48
CA ASP A 875 -55.89 1.92 -18.52
C ASP A 875 -57.08 1.24 -17.83
N VAL A 876 -57.02 1.17 -16.50
CA VAL A 876 -58.13 0.69 -15.67
C VAL A 876 -58.52 1.83 -14.74
N SER A 877 -59.68 2.40 -14.99
CA SER A 877 -60.21 3.54 -14.27
C SER A 877 -61.43 3.13 -13.46
N ILE A 878 -61.47 3.56 -12.20
CA ILE A 878 -62.61 3.36 -11.30
C ILE A 878 -63.07 4.75 -10.84
N LEU A 879 -64.32 5.09 -11.14
CA LEU A 879 -64.99 6.31 -10.69
C LEU A 879 -66.03 5.91 -9.65
N TYR A 880 -66.01 6.55 -8.49
CA TYR A 880 -66.95 6.31 -7.38
C TYR A 880 -67.49 7.65 -6.88
N GLY A 881 -68.82 7.80 -6.84
CA GLY A 881 -69.49 9.04 -6.43
C GLY A 881 -70.74 9.33 -7.26
N GLN A 882 -71.27 10.55 -7.15
CA GLN A 882 -72.50 10.96 -7.84
C GLN A 882 -72.20 11.60 -9.20
N TYR A 883 -72.11 10.78 -10.25
CA TYR A 883 -71.81 11.29 -11.61
C TYR A 883 -72.92 11.04 -12.63
N ASN A 884 -73.77 10.01 -12.48
CA ASN A 884 -74.86 9.73 -13.43
C ASN A 884 -76.25 9.48 -12.79
N SER A 885 -76.35 9.15 -11.50
CA SER A 885 -77.63 9.06 -10.78
C SER A 885 -77.85 10.17 -9.74
N VAL A 886 -79.10 10.32 -9.30
CA VAL A 886 -79.51 11.28 -8.26
C VAL A 886 -79.04 10.84 -6.86
N VAL A 887 -78.56 9.60 -6.71
CA VAL A 887 -78.12 8.99 -5.44
C VAL A 887 -76.59 9.10 -5.30
N ARG A 888 -76.08 9.33 -4.08
CA ARG A 888 -74.65 9.63 -3.82
C ARG A 888 -73.64 8.49 -4.07
N ASN A 889 -74.08 7.27 -4.39
CA ASN A 889 -73.25 6.05 -4.32
C ASN A 889 -73.12 5.27 -5.65
N ASP A 890 -72.88 5.93 -6.80
CA ASP A 890 -72.61 5.21 -8.06
C ASP A 890 -71.13 4.83 -8.21
N ASN A 891 -70.86 3.77 -8.99
CA ASN A 891 -69.51 3.42 -9.41
C ASN A 891 -69.44 2.98 -10.88
N ASN A 892 -68.35 3.35 -11.57
CA ASN A 892 -68.03 2.97 -12.94
C ASN A 892 -66.64 2.37 -12.96
N ILE A 893 -66.50 1.20 -13.58
CA ILE A 893 -65.22 0.55 -13.84
C ILE A 893 -65.05 0.50 -15.35
N SER A 894 -64.02 1.16 -15.86
CA SER A 894 -63.63 1.14 -17.27
C SER A 894 -62.25 0.52 -17.45
N ILE A 895 -62.13 -0.37 -18.44
CA ILE A 895 -60.87 -0.94 -18.90
C ILE A 895 -60.72 -0.51 -20.36
N SER A 896 -59.64 0.18 -20.69
CA SER A 896 -59.36 0.58 -22.07
C SER A 896 -57.91 0.34 -22.46
N GLN A 897 -57.71 -0.06 -23.72
CA GLN A 897 -56.41 -0.29 -24.31
C GLN A 897 -56.28 0.61 -25.53
N SER A 898 -55.34 1.55 -25.48
CA SER A 898 -54.94 2.35 -26.64
C SER A 898 -53.77 1.67 -27.35
N MET A 899 -53.85 1.54 -28.67
CA MET A 899 -52.88 0.89 -29.53
C MET A 899 -52.44 1.86 -30.63
N PRO A 900 -51.13 2.16 -30.75
CA PRO A 900 -50.62 2.95 -31.86
C PRO A 900 -50.86 2.30 -33.22
N PHE A 901 -50.92 3.12 -34.26
CA PHE A 901 -51.16 2.61 -35.62
C PHE A 901 -50.09 1.57 -36.03
N PRO A 902 -50.44 0.45 -36.68
CA PRO A 902 -49.52 -0.68 -36.91
C PRO A 902 -48.22 -0.33 -37.66
N THR A 903 -48.22 0.71 -38.50
CA THR A 903 -47.04 1.16 -39.24
C THR A 903 -45.93 1.69 -38.33
N LEU A 904 -46.26 2.15 -37.12
CA LEU A 904 -45.27 2.62 -36.15
C LEU A 904 -44.39 1.47 -35.65
N PHE A 905 -44.95 0.28 -35.41
CA PHE A 905 -44.19 -0.90 -34.98
C PHE A 905 -43.17 -1.32 -36.05
N ALA A 906 -43.59 -1.31 -37.33
CA ALA A 906 -42.70 -1.61 -38.46
C ALA A 906 -41.56 -0.57 -38.59
N ALA A 907 -41.85 0.72 -38.42
CA ALA A 907 -40.85 1.78 -38.44
C ALA A 907 -39.85 1.67 -37.28
N ASN A 908 -40.33 1.37 -36.06
CA ASN A 908 -39.48 1.14 -34.88
C ASN A 908 -38.59 -0.09 -35.05
N GLY A 909 -39.12 -1.19 -35.60
CA GLY A 909 -38.34 -2.40 -35.88
C GLY A 909 -37.23 -2.19 -36.92
N ALA A 910 -37.52 -1.38 -37.96
CA ALA A 910 -36.53 -1.00 -38.97
C ALA A 910 -35.42 -0.10 -38.39
N LEU A 911 -35.77 0.86 -37.54
CA LEU A 911 -34.80 1.69 -36.81
C LEU A 911 -33.94 0.86 -35.87
N GLY A 912 -34.55 -0.03 -35.07
CA GLY A 912 -33.83 -0.93 -34.18
C GLY A 912 -32.83 -1.82 -34.92
N THR A 913 -33.20 -2.34 -36.10
CA THR A 913 -32.28 -3.12 -36.94
C THR A 913 -31.12 -2.29 -37.49
N ALA A 914 -31.39 -1.04 -37.91
CA ALA A 914 -30.36 -0.13 -38.38
C ALA A 914 -29.36 0.26 -37.27
N ASN A 915 -29.85 0.44 -36.03
CA ASN A 915 -29.02 0.72 -34.85
C ASN A 915 -28.13 -0.47 -34.46
N VAL A 916 -28.66 -1.70 -34.48
CA VAL A 916 -27.86 -2.91 -34.23
C VAL A 916 -26.70 -3.02 -35.23
N LYS A 917 -26.99 -2.80 -36.53
CA LYS A 917 -25.96 -2.81 -37.58
C LYS A 917 -24.93 -1.69 -37.39
N ALA A 918 -25.34 -0.50 -36.95
CA ALA A 918 -24.43 0.59 -36.62
C ALA A 918 -23.49 0.21 -35.46
N SER A 919 -24.03 -0.36 -34.38
CA SER A 919 -23.22 -0.82 -33.24
C SER A 919 -22.24 -1.94 -33.63
N GLN A 920 -22.63 -2.86 -34.52
CA GLN A 920 -21.72 -3.90 -35.04
C GLN A 920 -20.54 -3.32 -35.84
N LEU A 921 -20.81 -2.34 -36.70
CA LEU A 921 -19.76 -1.65 -37.47
C LEU A 921 -18.84 -0.81 -36.57
N MET A 922 -19.38 -0.21 -35.51
CA MET A 922 -18.59 0.48 -34.50
C MET A 922 -17.63 -0.48 -33.78
N VAL A 923 -18.09 -1.69 -33.42
CA VAL A 923 -17.22 -2.74 -32.85
C VAL A 923 -16.10 -3.12 -33.83
N ALA A 924 -16.43 -3.32 -35.11
CA ALA A 924 -15.43 -3.63 -36.14
C ALA A 924 -14.39 -2.50 -36.29
N SER A 925 -14.81 -1.23 -36.19
CA SER A 925 -13.91 -0.08 -36.16
C SER A 925 -12.98 -0.09 -34.95
N THR A 926 -13.51 -0.35 -33.75
CA THR A 926 -12.71 -0.45 -32.52
C THR A 926 -11.72 -1.62 -32.59
N GLN A 927 -12.13 -2.76 -33.18
CA GLN A 927 -11.24 -3.90 -33.39
C GLN A 927 -10.09 -3.56 -34.35
N ASN A 928 -10.37 -2.88 -35.48
CA ASN A 928 -9.34 -2.47 -36.43
C ASN A 928 -8.29 -1.54 -35.80
N GLU A 929 -8.74 -0.57 -34.99
CA GLU A 929 -7.86 0.33 -34.25
C GLU A 929 -7.02 -0.41 -33.19
N LEU A 930 -7.63 -1.34 -32.45
CA LEU A 930 -6.94 -2.14 -31.46
C LEU A 930 -5.86 -3.03 -32.08
N ILE A 931 -6.15 -3.68 -33.22
CA ILE A 931 -5.18 -4.49 -33.96
C ILE A 931 -3.96 -3.64 -34.33
N TYR A 932 -4.18 -2.43 -34.83
CA TYR A 932 -3.10 -1.51 -35.19
C TYR A 932 -2.24 -1.14 -33.97
N GLN A 933 -2.86 -0.78 -32.85
CA GLN A 933 -2.14 -0.42 -31.61
C GLN A 933 -1.32 -1.60 -31.07
N VAL A 934 -1.88 -2.81 -31.06
CA VAL A 934 -1.17 -4.01 -30.61
C VAL A 934 0.03 -4.31 -31.50
N LYS A 935 -0.15 -4.27 -32.84
CA LYS A 935 0.96 -4.47 -33.80
C LYS A 935 2.06 -3.43 -33.62
N LEU A 936 1.71 -2.15 -33.42
CA LEU A 936 2.68 -1.07 -33.21
C LEU A 936 3.52 -1.29 -31.95
N VAL A 937 2.86 -1.59 -30.82
CA VAL A 937 3.53 -1.83 -29.53
C VAL A 937 4.40 -3.09 -29.59
N TYR A 938 3.91 -4.16 -30.22
CA TYR A 938 4.65 -5.41 -30.35
C TYR A 938 5.97 -5.22 -31.12
N ILE A 939 5.96 -4.49 -32.24
CA ILE A 939 7.18 -4.24 -33.04
C ILE A 939 8.16 -3.33 -32.30
N ASN A 940 7.69 -2.35 -31.52
CA ASN A 940 8.56 -1.57 -30.64
C ASN A 940 9.25 -2.45 -29.58
N LEU A 941 8.54 -3.42 -29.00
CA LEU A 941 9.16 -4.39 -28.08
C LEU A 941 10.25 -5.24 -28.74
N GLN A 942 10.04 -5.68 -29.98
CA GLN A 942 11.06 -6.40 -30.75
C GLN A 942 12.30 -5.54 -31.03
N TYR A 943 12.10 -4.25 -31.32
CA TYR A 943 13.17 -3.28 -31.49
C TYR A 943 13.97 -3.13 -30.18
N PHE A 944 13.32 -2.85 -29.05
CA PHE A 944 14.02 -2.67 -27.77
C PHE A 944 14.72 -3.95 -27.30
N TYR A 945 14.17 -5.12 -27.59
CA TYR A 945 14.87 -6.38 -27.33
C TYR A 945 16.13 -6.53 -28.18
N SER A 946 16.03 -6.23 -29.48
CA SER A 946 17.17 -6.28 -30.42
C SER A 946 18.26 -5.26 -30.04
N LYS A 947 17.86 -4.05 -29.62
CA LYS A 947 18.75 -3.02 -29.10
C LYS A 947 19.39 -3.40 -27.76
N ALA A 948 18.67 -4.07 -26.86
CA ALA A 948 19.23 -4.60 -25.61
C ALA A 948 20.38 -5.59 -25.87
N LYS A 949 20.23 -6.47 -26.87
CA LYS A 949 21.29 -7.41 -27.28
C LYS A 949 22.51 -6.67 -27.83
N LEU A 950 22.30 -5.64 -28.65
CA LEU A 950 23.37 -4.81 -29.19
C LEU A 950 24.12 -4.07 -28.05
N LEU A 951 23.40 -3.44 -27.12
CA LEU A 951 23.99 -2.74 -25.97
C LEU A 951 24.70 -3.69 -25.00
N SER A 952 24.20 -4.90 -24.80
CA SER A 952 24.87 -5.92 -23.98
C SER A 952 26.18 -6.39 -24.59
N ALA A 953 26.24 -6.53 -25.92
CA ALA A 953 27.49 -6.82 -26.63
C ALA A 953 28.48 -5.66 -26.48
N GLN A 954 28.01 -4.41 -26.55
CA GLN A 954 28.85 -3.22 -26.35
C GLN A 954 29.40 -3.15 -24.91
N ASP A 955 28.56 -3.33 -23.89
CA ASP A 955 28.96 -3.33 -22.48
C ASP A 955 30.09 -4.35 -22.21
N SER A 956 29.94 -5.58 -22.71
CA SER A 956 30.99 -6.60 -22.60
C SER A 956 32.32 -6.18 -23.26
N ILE A 957 32.24 -5.54 -24.44
CA ILE A 957 33.40 -5.06 -25.16
C ILE A 957 34.08 -3.90 -24.40
N TYR A 958 33.33 -2.90 -23.94
CA TYR A 958 33.87 -1.75 -23.20
C TYR A 958 34.42 -2.14 -21.80
N GLN A 959 33.83 -3.13 -21.13
CA GLN A 959 34.41 -3.70 -19.90
C GLN A 959 35.77 -4.33 -20.14
N GLY A 960 35.90 -5.11 -21.23
CA GLY A 960 37.18 -5.66 -21.66
C GLY A 960 38.21 -4.57 -21.92
N PHE A 961 37.81 -3.49 -22.61
CA PHE A 961 38.68 -2.34 -22.88
C PHE A 961 39.11 -1.59 -21.62
N LEU A 962 38.19 -1.30 -20.70
CA LEU A 962 38.53 -0.64 -19.44
C LEU A 962 39.54 -1.48 -18.64
N LYS A 963 39.40 -2.80 -18.63
CA LYS A 963 40.35 -3.71 -17.97
C LYS A 963 41.76 -3.61 -18.59
N SER A 964 41.85 -3.58 -19.92
CA SER A 964 43.12 -3.40 -20.64
C SER A 964 43.73 -2.01 -20.41
N ALA A 965 42.93 -0.94 -20.47
CA ALA A 965 43.39 0.44 -20.25
C ALA A 965 43.85 0.66 -18.80
N ALA A 966 43.13 0.10 -17.82
CA ALA A 966 43.51 0.15 -16.41
C ALA A 966 44.82 -0.62 -16.14
N LEU A 967 45.04 -1.74 -16.83
CA LEU A 967 46.29 -2.50 -16.73
C LEU A 967 47.47 -1.70 -17.30
N LYS A 968 47.33 -1.13 -18.51
CA LYS A 968 48.36 -0.29 -19.14
C LYS A 968 48.71 0.94 -18.30
N TYR A 969 47.71 1.60 -17.71
CA TYR A 969 47.95 2.71 -16.78
C TYR A 969 48.71 2.25 -15.52
N LYS A 970 48.37 1.08 -14.97
CA LYS A 970 49.04 0.52 -13.78
C LYS A 970 50.49 0.08 -14.06
N THR A 971 50.80 -0.35 -15.28
CA THR A 971 52.16 -0.73 -15.71
C THR A 971 52.99 0.46 -16.21
N GLY A 972 52.41 1.66 -16.29
CA GLY A 972 53.07 2.87 -16.78
C GLY A 972 53.12 3.00 -18.32
N GLU A 973 52.48 2.08 -19.04
CA GLU A 973 52.43 2.03 -20.51
C GLU A 973 51.24 2.80 -21.13
N GLY A 974 50.30 3.29 -20.31
CA GLY A 974 49.08 3.98 -20.77
C GLY A 974 48.81 5.28 -20.03
N THR A 975 48.00 6.16 -20.63
CA THR A 975 47.70 7.48 -20.04
C THR A 975 46.44 7.44 -19.17
N LEU A 976 46.34 8.37 -18.20
CA LEU A 976 45.11 8.52 -17.40
C LEU A 976 43.90 8.86 -18.30
N LEU A 977 44.12 9.62 -19.37
CA LEU A 977 43.07 10.00 -20.33
C LEU A 977 42.47 8.77 -21.02
N GLU A 978 43.28 7.78 -21.40
CA GLU A 978 42.79 6.53 -22.01
C GLU A 978 41.91 5.73 -21.06
N LYS A 979 42.33 5.61 -19.79
CA LYS A 979 41.54 4.95 -18.74
C LYS A 979 40.20 5.66 -18.52
N VAL A 980 40.23 6.98 -18.35
CA VAL A 980 39.02 7.79 -18.09
C VAL A 980 38.08 7.79 -19.30
N ALA A 981 38.61 7.83 -20.52
CA ALA A 981 37.81 7.71 -21.73
C ALA A 981 37.12 6.34 -21.85
N ALA A 982 37.82 5.24 -21.54
CA ALA A 982 37.24 3.89 -21.52
C ALA A 982 36.14 3.77 -20.47
N GLU A 983 36.38 4.33 -19.28
CA GLU A 983 35.42 4.34 -18.17
C GLU A 983 34.17 5.14 -18.52
N THR A 984 34.32 6.32 -19.13
CA THR A 984 33.21 7.18 -19.56
C THR A 984 32.35 6.47 -20.62
N GLN A 985 32.96 5.82 -21.62
CA GLN A 985 32.22 5.11 -22.66
C GLN A 985 31.46 3.90 -22.10
N LEU A 986 32.05 3.17 -21.15
CA LEU A 986 31.36 2.09 -20.45
C LEU A 986 30.14 2.61 -19.68
N GLN A 987 30.30 3.71 -18.93
CA GLN A 987 29.21 4.33 -18.18
C GLN A 987 28.08 4.82 -19.10
N ASP A 988 28.41 5.37 -20.28
CA ASP A 988 27.44 5.81 -21.27
C ASP A 988 26.62 4.63 -21.83
N VAL A 989 27.27 3.53 -22.21
CA VAL A 989 26.57 2.32 -22.68
C VAL A 989 25.70 1.70 -21.58
N GLN A 990 26.16 1.70 -20.33
CA GLN A 990 25.36 1.25 -19.18
C GLN A 990 24.15 2.17 -18.90
N ASN A 991 24.29 3.48 -19.16
CA ASN A 991 23.18 4.42 -19.11
C ASN A 991 22.16 4.13 -20.23
N LEU A 992 22.60 3.97 -21.47
CA LEU A 992 21.76 3.62 -22.62
C LEU A 992 21.04 2.29 -22.43
N ARG A 993 21.71 1.30 -21.82
CA ARG A 993 21.10 0.01 -21.47
C ARG A 993 20.00 0.16 -20.44
N ARG A 994 20.23 0.94 -19.37
CA ARG A 994 19.17 1.24 -18.38
C ARG A 994 17.97 1.96 -18.99
N GLN A 995 18.20 2.89 -19.91
CA GLN A 995 17.12 3.56 -20.66
C GLN A 995 16.34 2.55 -21.52
N ASN A 996 17.04 1.69 -22.28
CA ASN A 996 16.40 0.66 -23.10
C ASN A 996 15.61 -0.36 -22.27
N ASP A 997 16.11 -0.76 -21.10
CA ASP A 997 15.42 -1.68 -20.18
C ASP A 997 14.15 -1.03 -19.61
N ALA A 998 14.19 0.28 -19.34
CA ALA A 998 13.02 1.07 -18.94
C ALA A 998 12.00 1.17 -20.08
N ASP A 999 12.44 1.50 -21.30
CA ASP A 999 11.57 1.57 -22.48
C ASP A 999 10.92 0.20 -22.79
N PHE A 1000 11.70 -0.88 -22.72
CA PHE A 1000 11.16 -2.24 -22.88
C PHE A 1000 10.06 -2.53 -21.85
N SER A 1001 10.27 -2.13 -20.59
CA SER A 1001 9.27 -2.29 -19.52
C SER A 1001 8.02 -1.44 -19.77
N ILE A 1002 8.18 -0.20 -20.25
CA ILE A 1002 7.06 0.70 -20.61
C ILE A 1002 6.20 0.07 -21.70
N TYR A 1003 6.80 -0.36 -22.81
CA TYR A 1003 6.07 -0.97 -23.91
C TYR A 1003 5.50 -2.35 -23.55
N SER A 1004 6.11 -3.09 -22.63
CA SER A 1004 5.61 -4.39 -22.15
C SER A 1004 4.36 -4.22 -21.30
N ASN A 1005 4.34 -3.18 -20.45
CA ASN A 1005 3.14 -2.77 -19.72
C ASN A 1005 2.06 -2.25 -20.66
N GLN A 1006 2.42 -1.47 -21.67
CA GLN A 1006 1.48 -0.98 -22.68
C GLN A 1006 0.84 -2.14 -23.46
N LEU A 1007 1.62 -3.16 -23.84
CA LEU A 1007 1.10 -4.37 -24.48
C LEU A 1007 0.16 -5.11 -23.54
N GLY A 1008 0.55 -5.31 -22.27
CA GLY A 1008 -0.26 -5.92 -21.22
C GLY A 1008 -1.63 -5.26 -21.04
N ASN A 1009 -1.67 -3.93 -21.08
CA ASN A 1009 -2.90 -3.15 -21.02
C ASN A 1009 -3.77 -3.34 -22.29
N LEU A 1010 -3.17 -3.29 -23.48
CA LEU A 1010 -3.90 -3.45 -24.75
C LEU A 1010 -4.52 -4.84 -24.90
N ILE A 1011 -3.82 -5.89 -24.47
CA ILE A 1011 -4.34 -7.28 -24.51
C ILE A 1011 -5.29 -7.61 -23.34
N GLY A 1012 -5.45 -6.70 -22.37
CA GLY A 1012 -6.37 -6.86 -21.24
C GLY A 1012 -5.88 -7.80 -20.13
N MET A 1013 -4.56 -7.95 -19.97
CA MET A 1013 -3.96 -8.81 -18.93
C MET A 1013 -3.62 -8.07 -17.62
N GLY A 1014 -3.71 -6.73 -17.56
CA GLY A 1014 -3.45 -5.94 -16.34
C GLY A 1014 -2.00 -5.96 -15.82
N GLN A 1015 -1.13 -6.78 -16.42
CA GLN A 1015 0.29 -6.96 -16.09
C GLN A 1015 1.15 -6.96 -17.36
N SER A 1016 2.47 -6.76 -17.20
CA SER A 1016 3.46 -6.77 -18.30
C SER A 1016 3.39 -8.06 -19.12
N ALA A 1017 3.34 -7.93 -20.45
CA ALA A 1017 3.32 -9.07 -21.36
C ALA A 1017 4.72 -9.35 -21.95
N GLU A 1018 5.16 -10.61 -21.95
CA GLU A 1018 6.39 -11.04 -22.63
C GLU A 1018 6.12 -11.51 -24.07
N ILE A 1019 6.98 -11.10 -24.99
CA ILE A 1019 6.90 -11.48 -26.41
C ILE A 1019 7.66 -12.79 -26.70
N ALA A 1020 7.11 -13.62 -27.59
CA ALA A 1020 7.77 -14.85 -28.07
C ALA A 1020 8.82 -14.56 -29.13
N ASP A 1021 8.51 -13.62 -30.02
CA ASP A 1021 9.34 -13.28 -31.16
C ASP A 1021 10.38 -12.26 -30.74
N GLN A 1022 11.51 -12.76 -30.25
CA GLN A 1022 12.52 -11.95 -29.59
C GLN A 1022 13.22 -10.95 -30.52
N PHE A 1023 13.44 -11.30 -31.79
CA PHE A 1023 14.14 -10.41 -32.73
C PHE A 1023 13.19 -9.66 -33.64
N LEU A 1024 13.55 -8.42 -33.96
CA LEU A 1024 12.86 -7.64 -34.99
C LEU A 1024 13.10 -8.30 -36.35
N ASN A 1025 12.03 -8.76 -36.98
CA ASN A 1025 12.03 -9.38 -38.31
C ASN A 1025 11.29 -8.49 -39.32
N GLU A 1026 11.66 -8.59 -40.59
CA GLU A 1026 11.01 -7.84 -41.65
C GLU A 1026 9.58 -8.38 -41.82
N SER A 1027 8.59 -7.49 -41.80
CA SER A 1027 7.21 -7.89 -42.05
C SER A 1027 7.07 -8.29 -43.53
N PRO A 1028 6.37 -9.39 -43.86
CA PRO A 1028 6.23 -9.83 -45.24
C PRO A 1028 5.60 -8.73 -46.10
N THR A 1029 6.27 -8.40 -47.21
CA THR A 1029 5.84 -7.36 -48.14
C THR A 1029 4.57 -7.80 -48.86
N LEU A 1030 3.42 -7.17 -48.57
CA LEU A 1030 2.20 -7.38 -49.34
C LEU A 1030 2.21 -6.52 -50.61
N SER A 1031 2.30 -7.18 -51.76
CA SER A 1031 2.25 -6.62 -53.10
C SER A 1031 0.90 -5.97 -53.50
N SER A 1032 -0.08 -5.87 -52.58
CA SER A 1032 -1.43 -5.35 -52.84
C SER A 1032 -1.75 -3.97 -52.23
N LEU A 1033 -0.74 -3.21 -51.80
CA LEU A 1033 -0.87 -2.00 -50.96
C LEU A 1033 -0.94 -0.65 -51.74
N LEU A 1034 -1.31 -0.63 -53.02
CA LEU A 1034 -1.32 0.60 -53.84
C LEU A 1034 -2.70 0.98 -54.40
N ASP A 1035 -3.77 0.25 -54.06
CA ASP A 1035 -5.12 0.59 -54.50
C ASP A 1035 -5.80 1.58 -53.54
N SER A 1036 -5.91 2.84 -53.95
CA SER A 1036 -6.58 3.88 -53.16
C SER A 1036 -8.08 3.63 -52.95
N THR A 1037 -8.73 2.81 -53.78
CA THR A 1037 -10.16 2.52 -53.64
C THR A 1037 -10.47 1.62 -52.44
N ALA A 1038 -9.48 0.88 -51.95
CA ALA A 1038 -9.62 -0.01 -50.80
C ALA A 1038 -9.78 0.75 -49.46
N VAL A 1039 -9.38 2.03 -49.37
CA VAL A 1039 -9.63 2.89 -48.20
C VAL A 1039 -11.13 3.01 -47.89
N GLN A 1040 -11.97 2.94 -48.92
CA GLN A 1040 -13.43 3.05 -48.80
C GLN A 1040 -14.08 1.86 -48.08
N ALA A 1041 -13.34 0.75 -47.91
CA ALA A 1041 -13.77 -0.44 -47.17
C ALA A 1041 -13.51 -0.33 -45.65
N ASN A 1042 -12.89 0.76 -45.17
CA ASN A 1042 -12.57 0.92 -43.77
C ASN A 1042 -13.81 0.83 -42.87
N PRO A 1043 -13.80 0.01 -41.78
CA PRO A 1043 -14.94 -0.14 -40.87
C PRO A 1043 -15.46 1.16 -40.26
N ARG A 1044 -14.59 2.15 -40.04
CA ARG A 1044 -14.98 3.48 -39.53
C ARG A 1044 -15.86 4.24 -40.52
N LEU A 1045 -15.51 4.20 -41.81
CA LEU A 1045 -16.29 4.82 -42.88
C LEU A 1045 -17.62 4.07 -43.09
N ALA A 1046 -17.60 2.74 -43.00
CA ALA A 1046 -18.81 1.92 -43.05
C ALA A 1046 -19.79 2.25 -41.91
N TYR A 1047 -19.29 2.48 -40.68
CA TYR A 1047 -20.09 2.92 -39.53
C TYR A 1047 -20.77 4.27 -39.79
N LEU A 1048 -20.03 5.27 -40.28
CA LEU A 1048 -20.57 6.60 -40.58
C LEU A 1048 -21.65 6.55 -41.67
N ARG A 1049 -21.46 5.74 -42.73
CA ARG A 1049 -22.51 5.47 -43.73
C ARG A 1049 -23.77 4.87 -43.09
N GLN A 1050 -23.60 3.97 -42.13
CA GLN A 1050 -24.73 3.35 -41.43
C GLN A 1050 -25.47 4.35 -40.53
N LEU A 1051 -24.80 5.37 -39.96
CA LEU A 1051 -25.45 6.44 -39.21
C LEU A 1051 -26.40 7.29 -40.08
N ILE A 1052 -26.06 7.49 -41.36
CA ILE A 1052 -26.95 8.15 -42.33
C ILE A 1052 -28.25 7.35 -42.50
N VAL A 1053 -28.14 6.02 -42.57
CA VAL A 1053 -29.30 5.12 -42.64
C VAL A 1053 -30.13 5.17 -41.36
N VAL A 1054 -29.48 5.19 -40.19
CA VAL A 1054 -30.15 5.34 -38.89
C VAL A 1054 -30.95 6.64 -38.81
N ALA A 1055 -30.35 7.76 -39.23
CA ALA A 1055 -31.01 9.06 -39.26
C ALA A 1055 -32.26 9.06 -40.17
N ASP A 1056 -32.18 8.42 -41.34
CA ASP A 1056 -33.35 8.27 -42.23
C ASP A 1056 -34.46 7.40 -41.60
N LYS A 1057 -34.11 6.27 -40.97
CA LYS A 1057 -35.11 5.42 -40.28
C LYS A 1057 -35.74 6.14 -39.09
N LYS A 1058 -34.98 6.96 -38.37
CA LYS A 1058 -35.49 7.77 -37.25
C LYS A 1058 -36.51 8.81 -37.72
N ARG A 1059 -36.27 9.45 -38.86
CA ARG A 1059 -37.25 10.35 -39.51
C ARG A 1059 -38.56 9.62 -39.84
N LYS A 1060 -38.49 8.37 -40.32
CA LYS A 1060 -39.67 7.55 -40.63
C LYS A 1060 -40.46 7.16 -39.37
N VAL A 1061 -39.81 6.97 -38.23
CA VAL A 1061 -40.48 6.74 -36.95
C VAL A 1061 -41.23 7.99 -36.48
N GLU A 1062 -40.56 9.15 -36.47
CA GLU A 1062 -41.20 10.39 -35.99
C GLU A 1062 -42.38 10.84 -36.86
N THR A 1063 -42.35 10.51 -38.16
CA THR A 1063 -43.51 10.73 -39.06
C THR A 1063 -44.63 9.72 -38.81
N ALA A 1064 -44.33 8.45 -38.54
CA ALA A 1064 -45.33 7.44 -38.20
C ALA A 1064 -46.04 7.70 -36.85
N LYS A 1065 -45.36 8.35 -35.89
CA LYS A 1065 -45.96 8.78 -34.61
C LYS A 1065 -47.04 9.86 -34.75
N ALA A 1066 -47.14 10.52 -35.91
CA ALA A 1066 -48.16 11.52 -36.17
C ALA A 1066 -49.49 10.90 -36.68
N LEU A 1067 -49.55 9.57 -36.84
CA LEU A 1067 -50.77 8.86 -37.21
C LEU A 1067 -51.70 8.68 -35.98
N PRO A 1068 -53.02 8.51 -36.18
CA PRO A 1068 -53.97 8.31 -35.08
C PRO A 1068 -53.78 7.00 -34.30
N ASP A 1069 -54.06 7.02 -33.00
CA ASP A 1069 -54.08 5.83 -32.14
C ASP A 1069 -55.50 5.25 -32.04
N LEU A 1070 -55.60 3.92 -31.97
CA LEU A 1070 -56.86 3.17 -31.86
C LEU A 1070 -57.11 2.76 -30.42
N THR A 1071 -58.28 3.07 -29.86
CA THR A 1071 -58.63 2.72 -28.48
C THR A 1071 -59.81 1.76 -28.46
N LEU A 1072 -59.66 0.64 -27.74
CA LEU A 1072 -60.73 -0.31 -27.47
C LEU A 1072 -60.99 -0.32 -25.96
N GLY A 1073 -62.23 -0.05 -25.54
CA GLY A 1073 -62.61 0.01 -24.14
C GLY A 1073 -63.87 -0.79 -23.82
N TYR A 1074 -63.97 -1.23 -22.57
CA TYR A 1074 -65.15 -1.85 -21.98
C TYR A 1074 -65.43 -1.17 -20.65
N PHE A 1075 -66.69 -0.80 -20.39
CA PHE A 1075 -67.08 -0.18 -19.14
C PHE A 1075 -68.26 -0.88 -18.50
N ASN A 1076 -68.33 -0.79 -17.17
CA ASN A 1076 -69.36 -1.38 -16.33
C ASN A 1076 -69.72 -0.45 -15.18
N GLN A 1077 -70.91 0.15 -15.23
CA GLN A 1077 -71.35 1.21 -14.31
C GLN A 1077 -72.69 0.92 -13.64
N THR A 1078 -72.89 1.43 -12.42
CA THR A 1078 -74.18 1.43 -11.73
C THR A 1078 -74.94 2.73 -12.02
N LEU A 1079 -76.24 2.63 -12.29
CA LEU A 1079 -77.14 3.79 -12.38
C LEU A 1079 -78.31 3.54 -11.44
N THR A 1080 -78.24 4.12 -10.24
CA THR A 1080 -79.15 3.78 -9.15
C THR A 1080 -80.39 4.68 -9.15
N GLY A 1081 -81.60 4.11 -9.24
CA GLY A 1081 -82.87 4.87 -9.28
C GLY A 1081 -83.91 4.27 -10.22
N PHE A 1082 -85.06 4.92 -10.36
CA PHE A 1082 -86.06 4.54 -11.37
C PHE A 1082 -85.52 4.89 -12.76
N GLN A 1083 -85.36 3.87 -13.59
CA GLN A 1083 -84.96 4.04 -14.98
C GLN A 1083 -86.08 3.49 -15.85
N ASN A 1084 -86.47 4.27 -16.85
CA ASN A 1084 -87.48 3.84 -17.80
C ASN A 1084 -86.82 2.90 -18.81
N VAL A 1085 -87.18 1.62 -18.78
CA VAL A 1085 -86.65 0.61 -19.69
C VAL A 1085 -87.85 0.02 -20.44
N ASN A 1086 -87.90 0.29 -21.75
CA ASN A 1086 -88.98 -0.12 -22.65
C ASN A 1086 -90.39 0.34 -22.20
N GLY A 1087 -90.50 1.57 -21.67
CA GLY A 1087 -91.79 2.19 -21.32
C GLY A 1087 -92.30 1.88 -19.91
N ASN A 1088 -91.59 1.04 -19.15
CA ASN A 1088 -91.92 0.72 -17.76
C ASN A 1088 -90.85 1.29 -16.81
N GLU A 1089 -91.28 1.96 -15.74
CA GLU A 1089 -90.38 2.41 -14.69
C GLU A 1089 -89.93 1.23 -13.83
N ILE A 1090 -88.66 0.86 -13.95
CA ILE A 1090 -88.05 -0.22 -13.19
C ILE A 1090 -86.99 0.40 -12.28
N TYR A 1091 -87.05 0.08 -10.99
CA TYR A 1091 -86.04 0.53 -10.04
C TYR A 1091 -84.76 -0.30 -10.18
N TYR A 1092 -83.65 0.36 -10.49
CA TYR A 1092 -82.31 -0.22 -10.52
C TYR A 1092 -81.60 0.09 -9.19
N GLY A 1093 -81.38 -0.94 -8.37
CA GLY A 1093 -80.52 -0.85 -7.18
C GLY A 1093 -79.07 -1.27 -7.48
N ASN A 1094 -78.19 -1.24 -6.47
CA ASN A 1094 -76.75 -1.55 -6.60
C ASN A 1094 -76.43 -2.93 -7.22
N ASN A 1095 -77.39 -3.86 -7.27
CA ASN A 1095 -77.21 -5.21 -7.82
C ASN A 1095 -77.36 -5.28 -9.35
N LYS A 1096 -77.88 -4.24 -10.03
CA LYS A 1096 -78.07 -4.26 -11.49
C LYS A 1096 -77.17 -3.22 -12.16
N ARG A 1097 -76.20 -3.68 -12.95
CA ARG A 1097 -75.17 -2.84 -13.59
C ARG A 1097 -75.35 -2.76 -15.11
N PHE A 1098 -74.96 -1.63 -15.69
CA PHE A 1098 -74.96 -1.36 -17.13
C PHE A 1098 -73.56 -1.59 -17.68
N GLN A 1099 -73.46 -2.28 -18.83
CA GLN A 1099 -72.20 -2.59 -19.49
C GLN A 1099 -72.21 -2.13 -20.95
N GLY A 1100 -71.05 -1.72 -21.47
CA GLY A 1100 -70.91 -1.29 -22.86
C GLY A 1100 -69.47 -1.40 -23.39
N VAL A 1101 -69.34 -1.40 -24.70
CA VAL A 1101 -68.06 -1.40 -25.42
C VAL A 1101 -67.87 -0.04 -26.08
N GLN A 1102 -66.66 0.52 -26.00
CA GLN A 1102 -66.27 1.80 -26.57
C GLN A 1102 -65.16 1.58 -27.61
N LEU A 1103 -65.34 2.14 -28.79
CA LEU A 1103 -64.30 2.26 -29.82
C LEU A 1103 -63.94 3.74 -29.96
N GLY A 1104 -62.68 4.08 -29.75
CA GLY A 1104 -62.15 5.44 -29.82
C GLY A 1104 -61.03 5.57 -30.84
N LEU A 1105 -60.90 6.76 -31.43
CA LEU A 1105 -59.78 7.11 -32.30
C LEU A 1105 -59.16 8.42 -31.78
N SER A 1106 -57.89 8.39 -31.41
CA SER A 1106 -57.16 9.56 -30.91
C SER A 1106 -56.38 10.20 -32.05
N ILE A 1107 -56.79 11.39 -32.49
CA ILE A 1107 -56.17 12.11 -33.60
C ILE A 1107 -55.28 13.24 -33.04
N PRO A 1108 -53.98 13.30 -33.36
CA PRO A 1108 -53.12 14.38 -32.88
C PRO A 1108 -53.48 15.70 -33.59
N LEU A 1109 -54.05 16.66 -32.86
CA LEU A 1109 -54.45 17.97 -33.43
C LEU A 1109 -53.26 18.94 -33.59
N PHE A 1110 -52.17 18.74 -32.85
CA PHE A 1110 -50.99 19.62 -32.87
C PHE A 1110 -49.77 18.95 -33.55
N PHE A 1111 -49.67 19.09 -34.88
CA PHE A 1111 -48.60 18.45 -35.68
C PHE A 1111 -47.21 19.10 -35.58
N GLY A 1112 -47.10 20.30 -35.00
CA GLY A 1112 -45.85 21.07 -34.96
C GLY A 1112 -44.68 20.33 -34.32
N ALA A 1113 -44.92 19.63 -33.20
CA ALA A 1113 -43.89 18.88 -32.49
C ALA A 1113 -43.39 17.66 -33.28
N TYR A 1114 -44.28 16.94 -33.97
CA TYR A 1114 -43.93 15.78 -34.79
C TYR A 1114 -43.12 16.20 -36.03
N SER A 1115 -43.55 17.29 -36.69
CA SER A 1115 -42.84 17.89 -37.82
C SER A 1115 -41.44 18.38 -37.42
N ALA A 1116 -41.32 19.07 -36.27
CA ALA A 1116 -40.03 19.53 -35.75
C ALA A 1116 -39.07 18.37 -35.45
N ARG A 1117 -39.54 17.27 -34.86
CA ARG A 1117 -38.73 16.07 -34.59
C ARG A 1117 -38.31 15.34 -35.88
N ALA A 1118 -39.20 15.25 -36.87
CA ALA A 1118 -38.85 14.70 -38.18
C ALA A 1118 -37.80 15.58 -38.91
N LYS A 1119 -37.92 16.90 -38.82
CA LYS A 1119 -36.93 17.85 -39.35
C LYS A 1119 -35.59 17.74 -38.62
N ALA A 1120 -35.59 17.58 -37.30
CA ALA A 1120 -34.38 17.35 -36.51
C ALA A 1120 -33.67 16.05 -36.91
N ALA A 1121 -34.41 14.97 -37.18
CA ALA A 1121 -33.83 13.73 -37.71
C ALA A 1121 -33.20 13.93 -39.11
N SER A 1122 -33.80 14.77 -39.95
CA SER A 1122 -33.23 15.15 -41.25
C SER A 1122 -31.93 15.95 -41.12
N ILE A 1123 -31.86 16.88 -40.16
CA ILE A 1123 -30.62 17.61 -39.85
C ILE A 1123 -29.54 16.64 -39.35
N GLY A 1124 -29.92 15.70 -38.48
CA GLY A 1124 -29.01 14.64 -38.03
C GLY A 1124 -28.43 13.80 -39.18
N LYS A 1125 -29.20 13.58 -40.24
CA LYS A 1125 -28.71 12.93 -41.47
C LYS A 1125 -27.64 13.77 -42.15
N SER A 1126 -27.87 15.07 -42.33
CA SER A 1126 -26.90 15.99 -42.95
C SER A 1126 -25.61 16.13 -42.13
N ILE A 1127 -25.70 16.07 -40.80
CA ILE A 1127 -24.51 16.02 -39.92
C ILE A 1127 -23.69 14.77 -40.20
N ALA A 1128 -24.34 13.59 -40.25
CA ALA A 1128 -23.65 12.32 -40.53
C ALA A 1128 -23.06 12.28 -41.95
N GLU A 1129 -23.73 12.86 -42.94
CA GLU A 1129 -23.22 13.00 -44.32
C GLU A 1129 -21.95 13.87 -44.36
N ASN A 1130 -21.93 15.01 -43.64
CA ASN A 1130 -20.75 15.87 -43.57
C ASN A 1130 -19.59 15.22 -42.80
N GLU A 1131 -19.88 14.53 -41.69
CA GLU A 1131 -18.87 13.81 -40.92
C GLU A 1131 -18.21 12.70 -41.74
N LEU A 1132 -19.00 11.94 -42.51
CA LEU A 1132 -18.48 10.95 -43.47
C LEU A 1132 -17.51 11.61 -44.46
N LEU A 1133 -17.90 12.72 -45.09
CA LEU A 1133 -17.07 13.42 -46.08
C LEU A 1133 -15.75 13.90 -45.50
N VAL A 1134 -15.76 14.47 -44.28
CA VAL A 1134 -14.54 14.89 -43.58
C VAL A 1134 -13.63 13.70 -43.30
N GLN A 1135 -14.19 12.57 -42.83
CA GLN A 1135 -13.42 11.38 -42.50
C GLN A 1135 -12.89 10.67 -43.75
N GLU A 1136 -13.65 10.59 -44.83
CA GLU A 1136 -13.19 10.04 -46.12
C GLU A 1136 -11.97 10.81 -46.62
N ARG A 1137 -12.04 12.16 -46.65
CA ARG A 1137 -10.89 13.00 -47.06
C ARG A 1137 -9.69 12.85 -46.13
N GLY A 1138 -9.93 12.73 -44.82
CA GLY A 1138 -8.88 12.53 -43.82
C GLY A 1138 -8.14 11.21 -44.03
N PHE A 1139 -8.87 10.11 -44.25
CA PHE A 1139 -8.29 8.79 -44.49
C PHE A 1139 -7.52 8.74 -45.81
N ASP A 1140 -8.04 9.33 -46.88
CA ASP A 1140 -7.33 9.43 -48.17
C ASP A 1140 -6.01 10.20 -48.04
N SER A 1141 -6.02 11.31 -47.29
CA SER A 1141 -4.81 12.09 -47.02
C SER A 1141 -3.79 11.30 -46.20
N GLN A 1142 -4.23 10.63 -45.14
CA GLN A 1142 -3.36 9.79 -44.31
C GLN A 1142 -2.78 8.61 -45.08
N TYR A 1143 -3.54 8.03 -46.01
CA TYR A 1143 -3.08 6.92 -46.83
C TYR A 1143 -1.97 7.36 -47.81
N ARG A 1144 -2.14 8.51 -48.46
CA ARG A 1144 -1.10 9.09 -49.31
C ARG A 1144 0.18 9.40 -48.52
N GLN A 1145 0.04 9.92 -47.30
CA GLN A 1145 1.17 10.16 -46.41
C GLN A 1145 1.87 8.84 -46.03
N ALA A 1146 1.11 7.83 -45.62
CA ALA A 1146 1.64 6.52 -45.23
C ALA A 1146 2.41 5.83 -46.37
N ILE A 1147 1.98 6.00 -47.62
CA ILE A 1147 2.73 5.52 -48.80
C ILE A 1147 4.11 6.21 -48.90
N GLN A 1148 4.17 7.52 -48.71
CA GLN A 1148 5.44 8.25 -48.76
C GLN A 1148 6.37 7.87 -47.60
N GLU A 1149 5.81 7.67 -46.41
CA GLU A 1149 6.55 7.18 -45.24
C GLU A 1149 7.10 5.76 -45.49
N TYR A 1150 6.30 4.87 -46.07
CA TYR A 1150 6.74 3.53 -46.47
C TYR A 1150 7.89 3.57 -47.49
N LEU A 1151 7.75 4.34 -48.57
CA LEU A 1151 8.80 4.47 -49.60
C LEU A 1151 10.11 4.99 -48.98
N LYS A 1152 10.02 6.06 -48.18
CA LYS A 1152 11.17 6.63 -47.46
C LYS A 1152 11.82 5.61 -46.52
N ALA A 1153 11.03 4.89 -45.74
CA ALA A 1153 11.54 3.90 -44.79
C ALA A 1153 12.17 2.69 -45.51
N LYS A 1154 11.60 2.29 -46.64
CA LYS A 1154 12.13 1.22 -47.49
C LYS A 1154 13.48 1.59 -48.09
N ASP A 1155 13.60 2.76 -48.70
CA ASP A 1155 14.87 3.23 -49.28
C ASP A 1155 15.98 3.30 -48.21
N ARG A 1156 15.62 3.78 -47.01
CA ARG A 1156 16.54 3.83 -45.87
C ARG A 1156 16.96 2.42 -45.43
N TYR A 1157 16.02 1.49 -45.30
CA TYR A 1157 16.32 0.11 -44.92
C TYR A 1157 17.20 -0.59 -45.96
N ASP A 1158 16.90 -0.45 -47.25
CA ASP A 1158 17.66 -1.02 -48.36
C ASP A 1158 19.12 -0.51 -48.38
N TYR A 1159 19.35 0.77 -48.07
CA TYR A 1159 20.70 1.32 -47.89
C TYR A 1159 21.49 0.61 -46.77
N PHE A 1160 20.87 0.40 -45.62
CA PHE A 1160 21.53 -0.28 -44.49
C PHE A 1160 21.78 -1.76 -44.78
N LEU A 1161 20.79 -2.44 -45.36
CA LEU A 1161 20.86 -3.88 -45.68
C LEU A 1161 21.94 -4.16 -46.74
N ASN A 1162 21.95 -3.41 -47.84
CA ASN A 1162 22.81 -3.70 -48.98
C ASN A 1162 24.24 -3.14 -48.85
N SER A 1163 24.44 -2.08 -48.06
CA SER A 1163 25.74 -1.37 -48.00
C SER A 1163 26.25 -1.18 -46.57
N ALA A 1164 25.54 -0.43 -45.73
CA ALA A 1164 26.12 0.11 -44.50
C ALA A 1164 26.45 -0.97 -43.44
N VAL A 1165 25.60 -2.00 -43.27
CA VAL A 1165 25.83 -3.08 -42.29
C VAL A 1165 27.03 -3.95 -42.68
N THR A 1166 27.21 -4.23 -43.98
CA THR A 1166 28.38 -4.93 -44.51
C THR A 1166 29.66 -4.14 -44.21
N ASN A 1167 29.64 -2.83 -44.48
CA ASN A 1167 30.76 -1.93 -44.17
C ASN A 1167 31.05 -1.86 -42.66
N ALA A 1168 30.03 -1.77 -41.81
CA ALA A 1168 30.21 -1.76 -40.36
C ALA A 1168 30.87 -3.04 -39.83
N THR A 1169 30.56 -4.20 -40.44
CA THR A 1169 31.18 -5.47 -40.08
C THR A 1169 32.64 -5.52 -40.50
N LEU A 1170 32.98 -4.99 -41.68
CA LEU A 1170 34.36 -4.84 -42.15
C LEU A 1170 35.16 -3.87 -41.28
N ILE A 1171 34.59 -2.72 -40.91
CA ILE A 1171 35.20 -1.74 -39.99
C ILE A 1171 35.54 -2.40 -38.66
N LEU A 1172 34.61 -3.13 -38.04
CA LEU A 1172 34.87 -3.82 -36.75
C LEU A 1172 35.97 -4.88 -36.86
N LYS A 1173 35.94 -5.69 -37.93
CA LYS A 1173 36.94 -6.76 -38.14
C LYS A 1173 38.33 -6.17 -38.35
N ASN A 1174 38.47 -5.23 -39.29
CA ASN A 1174 39.76 -4.64 -39.65
C ASN A 1174 40.30 -3.74 -38.54
N SER A 1175 39.44 -2.95 -37.89
CA SER A 1175 39.87 -2.10 -36.76
C SER A 1175 40.36 -2.94 -35.58
N ARG A 1176 39.73 -4.09 -35.30
CA ARG A 1176 40.21 -5.02 -34.27
C ARG A 1176 41.57 -5.62 -34.61
N LEU A 1177 41.77 -6.07 -35.85
CA LEU A 1177 43.04 -6.63 -36.31
C LEU A 1177 44.16 -5.58 -36.28
N ALA A 1178 43.89 -4.39 -36.83
CA ALA A 1178 44.84 -3.27 -36.83
C ALA A 1178 45.23 -2.85 -35.39
N TYR A 1179 44.28 -2.80 -34.45
CA TYR A 1179 44.58 -2.51 -33.04
C TYR A 1179 45.39 -3.63 -32.37
N GLN A 1180 45.10 -4.90 -32.65
CA GLN A 1180 45.87 -6.04 -32.13
C GLN A 1180 47.30 -6.11 -32.68
N ASN A 1181 47.50 -5.70 -33.93
CA ASN A 1181 48.81 -5.63 -34.57
C ASN A 1181 49.59 -4.34 -34.21
N GLY A 1182 48.97 -3.40 -33.50
CA GLY A 1182 49.59 -2.12 -33.14
C GLY A 1182 49.63 -1.08 -34.28
N GLU A 1183 48.87 -1.28 -35.35
CA GLU A 1183 48.83 -0.42 -36.54
C GLU A 1183 48.00 0.87 -36.33
N ILE A 1184 47.01 0.85 -35.41
CA ILE A 1184 46.17 2.02 -35.09
C ILE A 1184 46.14 2.30 -33.58
N GLY A 1185 45.97 3.58 -33.24
CA GLY A 1185 45.90 4.04 -31.85
C GLY A 1185 44.59 3.68 -31.15
N TYR A 1186 44.58 3.82 -29.82
CA TYR A 1186 43.41 3.57 -28.97
C TYR A 1186 42.19 4.42 -29.37
N THR A 1187 42.40 5.71 -29.63
CA THR A 1187 41.34 6.66 -30.01
C THR A 1187 40.70 6.32 -31.35
N GLU A 1188 41.51 5.88 -32.31
CA GLU A 1188 41.05 5.46 -33.64
C GLU A 1188 40.25 4.16 -33.60
N HIS A 1189 40.67 3.20 -32.78
CA HIS A 1189 39.91 1.96 -32.60
C HIS A 1189 38.52 2.24 -31.98
N LEU A 1190 38.48 3.11 -30.96
CA LEU A 1190 37.24 3.50 -30.28
C LEU A 1190 36.28 4.27 -31.20
N LEU A 1191 36.80 5.16 -32.04
CA LEU A 1191 36.01 5.90 -33.04
C LEU A 1191 35.37 4.96 -34.06
N ASN A 1192 36.15 4.01 -34.61
CA ASN A 1192 35.68 3.00 -35.55
C ASN A 1192 34.61 2.09 -34.93
N LEU A 1193 34.79 1.71 -33.68
CA LEU A 1193 33.82 0.91 -32.94
C LEU A 1193 32.51 1.67 -32.71
N LYS A 1194 32.58 2.95 -32.33
CA LYS A 1194 31.42 3.84 -32.19
C LYS A 1194 30.68 3.98 -33.52
N GLN A 1195 31.40 4.21 -34.62
CA GLN A 1195 30.80 4.35 -35.96
C GLN A 1195 30.08 3.07 -36.40
N ALA A 1196 30.72 1.90 -36.26
CA ALA A 1196 30.10 0.64 -36.64
C ALA A 1196 28.87 0.30 -35.78
N ASN A 1197 28.90 0.62 -34.49
CA ASN A 1197 27.75 0.44 -33.60
C ASN A 1197 26.59 1.37 -33.94
N ALA A 1198 26.87 2.65 -34.25
CA ALA A 1198 25.86 3.60 -34.70
C ALA A 1198 25.18 3.14 -36.00
N ILE A 1199 25.93 2.52 -36.93
CA ILE A 1199 25.36 1.95 -38.15
C ILE A 1199 24.40 0.79 -37.84
N LYS A 1200 24.79 -0.11 -36.93
CA LYS A 1200 23.94 -1.25 -36.51
C LYS A 1200 22.66 -0.80 -35.80
N GLU A 1201 22.75 0.21 -34.94
CA GLU A 1201 21.58 0.79 -34.28
C GLU A 1201 20.63 1.48 -35.28
N ASN A 1202 21.19 2.28 -36.21
CA ASN A 1202 20.40 2.94 -37.24
C ASN A 1202 19.72 1.97 -38.21
N HIS A 1203 20.32 0.80 -38.47
CA HIS A 1203 19.68 -0.27 -39.22
C HIS A 1203 18.42 -0.80 -38.50
N LEU A 1204 18.51 -1.07 -37.18
CA LEU A 1204 17.36 -1.48 -36.38
C LEU A 1204 16.24 -0.42 -36.38
N LEU A 1205 16.61 0.87 -36.33
CA LEU A 1205 15.66 1.99 -36.44
C LEU A 1205 14.98 2.05 -37.82
N ALA A 1206 15.73 1.91 -38.90
CA ALA A 1206 15.18 1.89 -40.26
C ALA A 1206 14.19 0.73 -40.44
N MET A 1207 14.50 -0.43 -39.87
CA MET A 1207 13.64 -1.61 -39.90
C MET A 1207 12.34 -1.42 -39.08
N LEU A 1208 12.43 -0.75 -37.93
CA LEU A 1208 11.26 -0.36 -37.13
C LEU A 1208 10.34 0.58 -37.91
N GLU A 1209 10.89 1.64 -38.52
CA GLU A 1209 10.13 2.62 -39.31
C GLU A 1209 9.41 1.97 -40.50
N LEU A 1210 10.07 1.03 -41.19
CA LEU A 1210 9.48 0.28 -42.30
C LEU A 1210 8.25 -0.52 -41.83
N ASN A 1211 8.42 -1.30 -40.75
CA ASN A 1211 7.36 -2.11 -40.17
C ASN A 1211 6.19 -1.27 -39.63
N GLN A 1212 6.46 -0.12 -39.02
CA GLN A 1212 5.43 0.82 -38.55
C GLN A 1212 4.60 1.39 -39.71
N SER A 1213 5.28 1.73 -40.82
CA SER A 1213 4.62 2.26 -42.02
C SER A 1213 3.69 1.22 -42.66
N ILE A 1214 4.11 -0.05 -42.74
CA ILE A 1214 3.28 -1.17 -43.22
C ILE A 1214 2.03 -1.32 -42.34
N ASN A 1215 2.18 -1.35 -41.01
CA ASN A 1215 1.05 -1.46 -40.10
C ASN A 1215 0.07 -0.27 -40.20
N LYS A 1216 0.59 0.94 -40.44
CA LYS A 1216 -0.25 2.14 -40.63
C LYS A 1216 -1.07 2.04 -41.91
N MET A 1217 -0.50 1.49 -42.99
CA MET A 1217 -1.23 1.24 -44.24
C MET A 1217 -2.33 0.17 -44.05
N ASP A 1218 -2.02 -0.95 -43.39
CA ASP A 1218 -2.99 -2.00 -43.05
C ASP A 1218 -4.22 -1.44 -42.32
N PHE A 1219 -3.99 -0.59 -41.32
CA PHE A 1219 -5.03 0.07 -40.54
C PHE A 1219 -5.96 0.93 -41.41
N LEU A 1220 -5.38 1.74 -42.30
CA LEU A 1220 -6.13 2.66 -43.15
C LEU A 1220 -6.97 1.91 -44.19
N LEU A 1221 -6.44 0.82 -44.75
CA LEU A 1221 -7.14 -0.02 -45.70
C LEU A 1221 -8.22 -0.91 -45.07
N GLY A 1222 -8.20 -1.07 -43.74
CA GLY A 1222 -9.22 -1.82 -43.01
C GLY A 1222 -9.21 -3.32 -43.31
N PHE A 1223 -8.07 -3.89 -43.72
CA PHE A 1223 -7.91 -5.32 -43.93
C PHE A 1223 -7.62 -6.04 -42.60
N PRO A 1224 -8.54 -6.87 -42.08
CA PRO A 1224 -8.19 -7.84 -41.07
C PRO A 1224 -7.75 -9.10 -41.81
N LYS A 1225 -6.52 -9.15 -42.34
CA LYS A 1225 -5.99 -10.45 -42.75
C LYS A 1225 -5.68 -11.23 -41.48
N THR A 1226 -6.47 -12.27 -41.25
CA THR A 1226 -6.03 -13.46 -40.52
C THR A 1226 -4.68 -13.88 -41.10
N LEU A 1227 -3.63 -13.80 -40.28
CA LEU A 1227 -2.39 -14.55 -40.46
C LEU A 1227 -2.60 -15.93 -39.83
#